data_AF-A0A314XZB6-F1
#
_entry.id   AF-A0A314XZB6-F1
#
_cell.length_a   1.000
_cell.length_b   1.000
_cell.length_c   1.000
_cell.angle_alpha   90.00
_cell.angle_beta   90.00
_cell.angle_gamma   90.00
#
_symmetry.space_group_name_H-M   'P 1'
#
loop_
_entity.id
_entity.type
_entity.pdbx_description
1 polymer ?
#
loop_
_entity_poly.entity_id
_entity_poly.type
_entity_poly.pdbx_seq_one_letter_code
_entity_poly.pdbx_strand_id
1 'polypeptide(L)'
;MELIQPSHPLHGSAGESLSGFSSPVSFSRGFVRTPTTSHLAEIFEEEDSGGGVDKVHVAVGKSVEKAVSLLHWTFKHFGCKEICILHVHQPSQLIPTLLGKLPASQANAEVVSAFRREEGERKMKLLQNYLRVCSRAKVKASIAMVEAGEIQKGIVDLVNRHGVRKLVMGAVPENCMKVKKNSSKANYAAKYAALFCEIWFINKGKHVWTREASEGQSSPPSCRQLQIAKVLPRENKEFHEESAASPTLSCSTNTSLPYNIHNSISSSTSSGSGYNSAEGRMSSDSDINVEEQSLYGRLAEATLEAEASKDKAFAELLKRKNLESEAMKAIYKVKQFELAHAREVKLRTEAEDALRTTIGEQQKLLQEKEEVSREIKRTMTNIALLDSRAQEANRRFNEASGEVRLIQTSIATLQQEKQSIQRQKMEALRWLERWRNHRQAGAANCNGLIGSAEELPKTVAIRKLHPHNMQGQAEFQQEVQVLGKLQHPHLVTLLGVCPEAWSLVYEHLSNGSLQDHLFRKSNVSSVPWKTRTRIIAEISSALCFLHSSKPEKIVHGDLKPQNILLDSELSCKICDFGICRLVTEDNLYCRSFRRGTEPKGAFPYTDPELQRIGVLTPKSDIYSFGLIILQLVTRRPPVGLASEVRKAVLCGNLASILDSSAGEWPITVARRLVDLGLQCCELNSIERPEITPALVRELHQLHAPEERPVPSFFLCPILQEIMHDPQVAADGFTYEGEALRGWLQNCRETSPMTNLKLSHLHLTPNHALRHAIQDWLCKS
;
A
#
# COMPACT_ATOMS: atom_id res chain seq x y z
N MET A 1 33.14 -38.98 17.97
CA MET A 1 33.32 -39.98 16.89
C MET A 1 32.49 -39.55 15.70
N GLU A 2 33.00 -39.87 14.53
CA GLU A 2 32.37 -39.80 13.20
C GLU A 2 31.08 -40.64 13.11
N LEU A 3 30.21 -40.56 12.09
CA LEU A 3 30.17 -39.78 10.84
C LEU A 3 28.68 -39.70 10.39
N ILE A 4 28.26 -38.67 9.64
CA ILE A 4 27.03 -38.73 8.82
C ILE A 4 27.28 -38.08 7.46
N GLN A 5 27.02 -38.82 6.39
CA GLN A 5 26.88 -38.34 5.02
C GLN A 5 25.78 -39.18 4.29
N PRO A 6 25.30 -38.79 3.10
CA PRO A 6 23.86 -38.72 2.84
C PRO A 6 23.28 -39.85 1.98
N SER A 7 21.95 -39.82 1.80
CA SER A 7 21.22 -40.60 0.80
C SER A 7 20.20 -39.73 0.03
N HIS A 8 20.02 -40.04 -1.26
CA HIS A 8 19.12 -39.36 -2.20
C HIS A 8 17.71 -40.01 -2.25
N PRO A 9 16.70 -39.37 -2.88
CA PRO A 9 15.30 -39.83 -2.85
C PRO A 9 15.01 -40.97 -3.84
N LEU A 10 13.84 -41.61 -3.69
CA LEU A 10 13.32 -42.63 -4.60
C LEU A 10 11.89 -42.33 -5.09
N HIS A 11 11.51 -43.01 -6.18
CA HIS A 11 10.31 -42.78 -7.00
C HIS A 11 9.12 -43.70 -6.63
N GLY A 12 7.93 -43.30 -7.08
CA GLY A 12 6.77 -44.19 -7.28
C GLY A 12 5.66 -44.08 -6.23
N SER A 13 4.39 -44.35 -6.54
CA SER A 13 3.77 -44.58 -7.87
C SER A 13 2.26 -44.26 -7.80
N ALA A 14 1.56 -44.27 -8.93
CA ALA A 14 0.11 -44.01 -8.98
C ALA A 14 -0.72 -45.27 -8.63
N GLY A 15 -1.96 -45.06 -8.15
CA GLY A 15 -2.93 -46.13 -7.94
C GLY A 15 -4.33 -45.57 -7.67
N GLU A 16 -5.28 -45.86 -8.56
CA GLU A 16 -6.70 -45.52 -8.38
C GLU A 16 -7.46 -46.65 -7.68
N SER A 17 -8.48 -46.31 -6.89
CA SER A 17 -9.61 -47.21 -6.65
C SER A 17 -10.83 -46.47 -6.11
N LEU A 18 -11.97 -46.60 -6.80
CA LEU A 18 -13.30 -46.13 -6.36
C LEU A 18 -14.09 -47.30 -5.72
N SER A 19 -14.52 -47.15 -4.46
CA SER A 19 -15.66 -47.90 -3.90
C SER A 19 -16.06 -47.35 -2.53
N GLY A 20 -17.38 -47.26 -2.22
CA GLY A 20 -17.81 -46.93 -0.84
C GLY A 20 -19.14 -46.20 -0.66
N PHE A 21 -20.20 -46.52 -1.42
CA PHE A 21 -21.54 -46.01 -1.08
C PHE A 21 -22.07 -46.67 0.21
N SER A 22 -22.63 -45.88 1.13
CA SER A 22 -23.50 -46.39 2.21
C SER A 22 -24.38 -45.28 2.80
N SER A 23 -25.67 -45.59 2.99
CA SER A 23 -26.79 -44.74 3.45
C SER A 23 -28.05 -45.62 3.53
N PRO A 24 -29.17 -45.17 4.13
CA PRO A 24 -29.32 -44.41 5.37
C PRO A 24 -30.41 -45.02 6.30
N VAL A 25 -30.43 -44.72 7.62
CA VAL A 25 -31.56 -45.12 8.51
C VAL A 25 -31.85 -44.07 9.60
N SER A 26 -33.14 -43.83 9.88
CA SER A 26 -33.75 -43.19 11.09
C SER A 26 -33.01 -41.98 11.71
N PHE A 27 -33.48 -40.73 11.66
CA PHE A 27 -34.86 -40.21 11.81
C PHE A 27 -35.48 -40.52 13.20
N SER A 28 -35.24 -39.62 14.16
CA SER A 28 -35.96 -39.51 15.44
C SER A 28 -36.40 -38.05 15.66
N ARG A 29 -37.64 -37.84 16.13
CA ARG A 29 -38.40 -36.59 15.94
C ARG A 29 -38.55 -35.80 17.26
N GLY A 30 -37.72 -34.78 17.46
CA GLY A 30 -37.79 -33.87 18.62
C GLY A 30 -38.39 -32.52 18.27
N PHE A 31 -39.66 -32.29 18.61
CA PHE A 31 -40.39 -31.06 18.24
C PHE A 31 -40.32 -30.02 19.38
N VAL A 32 -39.60 -28.90 19.17
CA VAL A 32 -39.69 -27.71 20.02
C VAL A 32 -39.90 -26.49 19.12
N ARG A 33 -40.86 -25.63 19.48
CA ARG A 33 -41.31 -24.50 18.65
C ARG A 33 -40.28 -23.37 18.63
N THR A 34 -39.86 -22.93 17.45
CA THR A 34 -39.23 -21.62 17.25
C THR A 34 -40.32 -20.56 16.99
N PRO A 35 -40.45 -19.51 17.83
CA PRO A 35 -41.31 -18.38 17.51
C PRO A 35 -40.63 -17.44 16.50
N THR A 36 -41.42 -16.92 15.57
CA THR A 36 -41.02 -15.83 14.68
C THR A 36 -41.12 -14.48 15.38
N THR A 37 -40.02 -13.73 15.48
CA THR A 37 -40.06 -12.27 15.37
C THR A 37 -38.71 -11.67 14.98
N SER A 38 -38.79 -10.47 14.39
CA SER A 38 -37.71 -9.55 14.11
C SER A 38 -36.91 -9.13 15.35
N HIS A 39 -35.62 -8.84 15.17
CA HIS A 39 -35.03 -7.64 15.77
C HIS A 39 -34.01 -7.01 14.82
N LEU A 40 -34.38 -5.86 14.26
CA LEU A 40 -33.40 -4.85 13.86
C LEU A 40 -32.74 -4.32 15.14
N ALA A 41 -31.44 -4.04 15.10
CA ALA A 41 -30.79 -3.24 16.13
C ALA A 41 -31.09 -1.77 15.83
N GLU A 42 -32.14 -1.25 16.46
CA GLU A 42 -32.62 0.11 16.28
C GLU A 42 -31.55 1.14 16.69
N ILE A 43 -31.45 2.23 15.92
CA ILE A 43 -30.58 3.36 16.24
C ILE A 43 -31.37 4.25 17.20
N PHE A 44 -31.27 3.96 18.49
CA PHE A 44 -31.83 4.82 19.53
C PHE A 44 -31.02 6.11 19.68
N GLU A 45 -31.64 7.24 19.33
CA GLU A 45 -31.44 8.48 20.08
C GLU A 45 -32.27 8.35 21.37
N GLU A 46 -31.66 7.81 22.43
CA GLU A 46 -32.29 7.71 23.76
C GLU A 46 -32.28 9.10 24.45
N GLU A 47 -33.46 9.60 24.81
CA GLU A 47 -33.59 10.71 25.75
C GLU A 47 -33.25 10.27 27.19
N ASP A 48 -32.83 11.22 28.02
CA ASP A 48 -32.27 10.95 29.35
C ASP A 48 -33.31 10.37 30.32
N SER A 49 -33.06 9.17 30.82
CA SER A 49 -33.80 8.56 31.94
C SER A 49 -32.81 8.17 33.05
N GLY A 50 -32.97 8.84 34.20
CA GLY A 50 -31.93 8.91 35.23
C GLY A 50 -31.56 7.58 35.89
N GLY A 51 -30.37 7.06 35.59
CA GLY A 51 -29.78 5.88 36.23
C GLY A 51 -28.25 5.95 36.21
N GLY A 52 -27.65 6.54 37.25
CA GLY A 52 -26.24 6.95 37.28
C GLY A 52 -25.19 5.84 37.24
N VAL A 53 -24.96 5.24 36.07
CA VAL A 53 -23.73 4.49 35.75
C VAL A 53 -22.73 5.44 35.11
N ASP A 54 -21.52 5.53 35.67
CA ASP A 54 -20.46 6.46 35.24
C ASP A 54 -19.84 6.04 33.89
N LYS A 55 -20.56 6.35 32.80
CA LYS A 55 -20.30 5.87 31.43
C LYS A 55 -19.09 6.57 30.83
N VAL A 56 -18.00 5.83 30.62
CA VAL A 56 -16.78 6.35 30.02
C VAL A 56 -16.95 6.49 28.50
N HIS A 57 -16.57 7.65 27.96
CA HIS A 57 -16.66 7.98 26.55
C HIS A 57 -15.27 7.92 25.89
N VAL A 58 -15.17 7.39 24.68
CA VAL A 58 -13.88 7.16 23.99
C VAL A 58 -13.88 7.79 22.60
N ALA A 59 -13.02 8.78 22.35
CA ALA A 59 -12.94 9.47 21.05
C ALA A 59 -12.06 8.71 20.05
N VAL A 60 -12.68 8.15 18.99
CA VAL A 60 -12.02 7.29 18.00
C VAL A 60 -11.87 7.97 16.62
N GLY A 61 -10.66 7.85 16.06
CA GLY A 61 -10.31 8.38 14.73
C GLY A 61 -10.56 7.42 13.57
N LYS A 62 -10.03 7.77 12.39
CA LYS A 62 -10.06 6.92 11.18
C LYS A 62 -9.03 5.76 11.19
N SER A 63 -8.16 5.66 12.21
CA SER A 63 -7.11 4.63 12.35
C SER A 63 -7.52 3.56 13.35
N VAL A 64 -7.71 2.32 12.87
CA VAL A 64 -8.21 1.20 13.67
C VAL A 64 -7.24 0.82 14.79
N GLU A 65 -5.95 0.65 14.48
CA GLU A 65 -4.91 0.27 15.44
C GLU A 65 -4.87 1.20 16.66
N LYS A 66 -4.82 2.52 16.39
CA LYS A 66 -4.76 3.56 17.43
C LYS A 66 -6.03 3.55 18.30
N ALA A 67 -7.19 3.32 17.70
CA ALA A 67 -8.45 3.18 18.43
C ALA A 67 -8.53 1.85 19.24
N VAL A 68 -8.00 0.74 18.73
CA VAL A 68 -7.94 -0.54 19.46
C VAL A 68 -7.00 -0.44 20.68
N SER A 69 -5.82 0.18 20.54
CA SER A 69 -4.94 0.45 21.69
C SER A 69 -5.60 1.36 22.73
N LEU A 70 -6.42 2.32 22.30
CA LEU A 70 -7.16 3.24 23.17
C LEU A 70 -8.30 2.51 23.93
N LEU A 71 -9.09 1.71 23.22
CA LEU A 71 -10.19 0.91 23.77
C LEU A 71 -9.67 -0.12 24.78
N HIS A 72 -8.64 -0.90 24.42
CA HIS A 72 -8.03 -1.88 25.34
C HIS A 72 -7.44 -1.23 26.59
N TRP A 73 -6.85 -0.04 26.48
CA TRP A 73 -6.40 0.71 27.67
C TRP A 73 -7.60 1.14 28.54
N THR A 74 -8.67 1.66 27.93
CA THR A 74 -9.90 2.08 28.63
C THR A 74 -10.52 0.92 29.41
N PHE A 75 -10.70 -0.24 28.76
CA PHE A 75 -11.27 -1.44 29.39
C PHE A 75 -10.41 -1.90 30.58
N LYS A 76 -9.08 -1.91 30.43
CA LYS A 76 -8.15 -2.32 31.49
C LYS A 76 -8.08 -1.34 32.66
N HIS A 77 -8.19 -0.04 32.41
CA HIS A 77 -8.02 0.99 33.44
C HIS A 77 -9.28 1.21 34.27
N PHE A 78 -10.45 1.31 33.62
CA PHE A 78 -11.72 1.64 34.30
C PHE A 78 -12.59 0.41 34.61
N GLY A 79 -12.29 -0.78 34.06
CA GLY A 79 -13.12 -1.98 34.24
C GLY A 79 -14.55 -1.84 33.69
N CYS A 80 -14.76 -0.96 32.71
CA CYS A 80 -16.08 -0.58 32.20
C CYS A 80 -16.91 -1.80 31.74
N LYS A 81 -18.13 -1.93 32.28
CA LYS A 81 -19.16 -2.82 31.71
C LYS A 81 -19.85 -2.20 30.48
N GLU A 82 -19.91 -0.86 30.44
CA GLU A 82 -20.46 -0.11 29.30
C GLU A 82 -19.59 1.13 28.99
N ILE A 83 -19.46 1.46 27.70
CA ILE A 83 -18.82 2.69 27.20
C ILE A 83 -19.66 3.38 26.11
N CYS A 84 -19.31 4.61 25.76
CA CYS A 84 -19.77 5.29 24.54
C CYS A 84 -18.59 5.55 23.59
N ILE A 85 -18.77 5.26 22.31
CA ILE A 85 -17.78 5.53 21.26
C ILE A 85 -18.13 6.87 20.60
N LEU A 86 -17.28 7.88 20.77
CA LEU A 86 -17.44 9.19 20.13
C LEU A 86 -16.69 9.22 18.79
N HIS A 87 -17.40 9.51 17.70
CA HIS A 87 -16.78 9.63 16.37
C HIS A 87 -17.23 10.90 15.63
N VAL A 88 -16.26 11.73 15.21
CA VAL A 88 -16.54 12.89 14.36
C VAL A 88 -16.27 12.51 12.90
N HIS A 89 -17.33 12.53 12.09
CA HIS A 89 -17.20 12.43 10.64
C HIS A 89 -16.76 13.79 10.08
N GLN A 90 -15.68 13.78 9.30
CA GLN A 90 -15.24 14.91 8.50
C GLN A 90 -15.32 14.47 7.02
N PRO A 91 -16.30 14.96 6.25
CA PRO A 91 -16.46 14.63 4.84
C PRO A 91 -15.28 15.13 4.01
N SER A 92 -14.81 14.33 3.06
CA SER A 92 -13.68 14.75 2.22
C SER A 92 -14.05 15.96 1.35
N GLN A 93 -13.18 16.97 1.33
CA GLN A 93 -13.30 18.12 0.43
C GLN A 93 -12.77 17.82 -0.98
N LEU A 94 -12.15 16.64 -1.17
CA LEU A 94 -11.60 16.14 -2.43
C LEU A 94 -12.22 14.78 -2.75
N ILE A 95 -12.68 14.60 -3.98
CA ILE A 95 -13.21 13.35 -4.54
C ILE A 95 -12.12 12.75 -5.44
N PRO A 96 -11.77 11.46 -5.29
CA PRO A 96 -10.83 10.79 -6.17
C PRO A 96 -11.47 10.53 -7.54
N THR A 97 -10.74 10.82 -8.62
CA THR A 97 -11.13 10.55 -10.01
C THR A 97 -9.95 9.94 -10.76
N LEU A 98 -10.19 9.41 -11.97
CA LEU A 98 -9.12 8.84 -12.81
C LEU A 98 -8.03 9.86 -13.22
N LEU A 99 -8.31 11.16 -13.11
CA LEU A 99 -7.39 12.25 -13.42
C LEU A 99 -6.80 12.93 -12.17
N GLY A 100 -7.08 12.42 -10.96
CA GLY A 100 -6.50 12.92 -9.71
C GLY A 100 -7.53 13.18 -8.60
N LYS A 101 -7.46 14.35 -7.96
CA LYS A 101 -8.31 14.72 -6.82
C LYS A 101 -9.09 16.00 -7.16
N LEU A 102 -10.38 15.83 -7.46
CA LEU A 102 -11.28 16.94 -7.81
C LEU A 102 -11.89 17.55 -6.53
N PRO A 103 -11.89 18.89 -6.35
CA PRO A 103 -12.63 19.53 -5.27
C PRO A 103 -14.13 19.19 -5.32
N ALA A 104 -14.73 18.86 -4.17
CA ALA A 104 -16.14 18.49 -4.10
C ALA A 104 -17.10 19.61 -4.54
N SER A 105 -16.65 20.87 -4.50
CA SER A 105 -17.36 22.06 -5.04
C SER A 105 -17.27 22.22 -6.57
N GLN A 106 -16.44 21.42 -7.24
CA GLN A 106 -16.25 21.41 -8.70
C GLN A 106 -16.75 20.11 -9.36
N ALA A 107 -17.39 19.23 -8.58
CA ALA A 107 -17.92 17.95 -9.04
C ALA A 107 -19.45 18.00 -9.25
N ASN A 108 -19.97 17.21 -10.20
CA ASN A 108 -21.41 17.01 -10.38
C ASN A 108 -22.04 16.49 -9.06
N ALA A 109 -23.21 17.01 -8.68
CA ALA A 109 -23.94 16.65 -7.48
C ALA A 109 -24.21 15.13 -7.34
N GLU A 110 -24.39 14.42 -8.45
CA GLU A 110 -24.53 12.95 -8.47
C GLU A 110 -23.23 12.23 -8.10
N VAL A 111 -22.08 12.74 -8.56
CA VAL A 111 -20.75 12.22 -8.21
C VAL A 111 -20.44 12.51 -6.75
N VAL A 112 -20.82 13.70 -6.26
CA VAL A 112 -20.72 14.06 -4.84
C VAL A 112 -21.60 13.12 -3.99
N SER A 113 -22.86 12.92 -4.33
CA SER A 113 -23.78 12.09 -3.53
C SER A 113 -23.40 10.61 -3.54
N ALA A 114 -22.97 10.08 -4.70
CA ALA A 114 -22.44 8.72 -4.80
C ALA A 114 -21.18 8.52 -3.93
N PHE A 115 -20.24 9.46 -3.96
CA PHE A 115 -19.04 9.40 -3.12
C PHE A 115 -19.35 9.57 -1.63
N ARG A 116 -20.30 10.44 -1.26
CA ARG A 116 -20.75 10.61 0.14
C ARG A 116 -21.42 9.36 0.69
N ARG A 117 -22.22 8.64 -0.12
CA ARG A 117 -22.76 7.32 0.22
C ARG A 117 -21.63 6.30 0.49
N GLU A 118 -20.62 6.27 -0.37
CA GLU A 118 -19.45 5.39 -0.22
C GLU A 118 -18.57 5.75 1.01
N GLU A 119 -18.40 7.04 1.34
CA GLU A 119 -17.82 7.48 2.62
C GLU A 119 -18.68 7.04 3.81
N GLY A 120 -20.01 7.06 3.68
CA GLY A 120 -20.99 6.60 4.66
C GLY A 120 -20.88 5.10 4.96
N GLU A 121 -20.79 4.26 3.93
CA GLU A 121 -20.61 2.82 4.06
C GLU A 121 -19.25 2.47 4.71
N ARG A 122 -18.17 3.13 4.28
CA ARG A 122 -16.84 2.98 4.93
C ARG A 122 -16.87 3.40 6.40
N LYS A 123 -17.57 4.50 6.73
CA LYS A 123 -17.81 4.97 8.11
C LYS A 123 -18.56 3.93 8.94
N MET A 124 -19.66 3.38 8.42
CA MET A 124 -20.45 2.37 9.12
C MET A 124 -19.63 1.09 9.37
N LYS A 125 -18.90 0.61 8.36
CA LYS A 125 -18.01 -0.57 8.48
C LYS A 125 -16.89 -0.36 9.50
N LEU A 126 -16.35 0.86 9.61
CA LEU A 126 -15.37 1.24 10.63
C LEU A 126 -15.99 1.21 12.04
N LEU A 127 -17.17 1.80 12.23
CA LEU A 127 -17.86 1.84 13.52
C LEU A 127 -18.26 0.43 14.00
N GLN A 128 -18.78 -0.42 13.12
CA GLN A 128 -19.06 -1.83 13.40
C GLN A 128 -17.81 -2.62 13.81
N ASN A 129 -16.63 -2.29 13.28
CA ASN A 129 -15.38 -2.90 13.73
C ASN A 129 -15.05 -2.53 15.18
N TYR A 130 -15.29 -1.28 15.60
CA TYR A 130 -15.09 -0.86 16.99
C TYR A 130 -16.09 -1.51 17.94
N LEU A 131 -17.38 -1.58 17.59
CA LEU A 131 -18.36 -2.35 18.37
C LEU A 131 -17.93 -3.81 18.57
N ARG A 132 -17.44 -4.47 17.50
CA ARG A 132 -16.96 -5.87 17.57
C ARG A 132 -15.74 -6.05 18.48
N VAL A 133 -14.92 -5.02 18.67
CA VAL A 133 -13.81 -5.02 19.64
C VAL A 133 -14.36 -4.95 21.08
N CYS A 134 -15.33 -4.07 21.34
CA CYS A 134 -16.02 -3.99 22.64
C CYS A 134 -16.73 -5.31 23.00
N SER A 135 -17.50 -5.89 22.06
CA SER A 135 -18.19 -7.17 22.27
C SER A 135 -17.22 -8.32 22.60
N ARG A 136 -16.05 -8.38 21.93
CA ARG A 136 -15.00 -9.37 22.25
C ARG A 136 -14.39 -9.18 23.63
N ALA A 137 -14.31 -7.94 24.11
CA ALA A 137 -13.91 -7.60 25.48
C ALA A 137 -15.04 -7.77 26.52
N LYS A 138 -16.25 -8.22 26.11
CA LYS A 138 -17.48 -8.31 26.91
C LYS A 138 -17.98 -6.96 27.47
N VAL A 139 -17.70 -5.87 26.76
CA VAL A 139 -18.11 -4.49 27.10
C VAL A 139 -19.26 -4.06 26.19
N LYS A 140 -20.38 -3.59 26.77
CA LYS A 140 -21.49 -2.96 26.02
C LYS A 140 -21.01 -1.61 25.47
N ALA A 141 -21.35 -1.29 24.23
CA ALA A 141 -20.92 -0.03 23.61
C ALA A 141 -22.03 0.60 22.78
N SER A 142 -22.35 1.86 23.07
CA SER A 142 -23.12 2.74 22.18
C SER A 142 -22.17 3.56 21.29
N ILE A 143 -22.69 4.17 20.23
CA ILE A 143 -21.95 5.16 19.41
C ILE A 143 -22.71 6.48 19.48
N ALA A 144 -22.00 7.58 19.66
CA ALA A 144 -22.50 8.91 19.35
C ALA A 144 -21.58 9.54 18.28
N MET A 145 -22.17 10.14 17.26
CA MET A 145 -21.41 10.72 16.14
C MET A 145 -22.01 12.04 15.65
N VAL A 146 -21.13 12.90 15.15
CA VAL A 146 -21.50 14.19 14.55
C VAL A 146 -20.71 14.40 13.26
N GLU A 147 -21.30 15.12 12.31
CA GLU A 147 -20.60 15.59 11.11
C GLU A 147 -20.07 17.01 11.34
N ALA A 148 -18.77 17.22 11.14
CA ALA A 148 -18.14 18.53 11.34
C ALA A 148 -16.97 18.75 10.39
N GLY A 149 -16.89 19.95 9.80
CA GLY A 149 -15.73 20.38 8.99
C GLY A 149 -14.42 20.42 9.77
N GLU A 150 -14.47 20.54 11.10
CA GLU A 150 -13.33 20.49 12.01
C GLU A 150 -13.53 19.44 13.11
N ILE A 151 -12.71 18.38 13.09
CA ILE A 151 -12.79 17.28 14.05
C ILE A 151 -12.69 17.77 15.50
N GLN A 152 -11.81 18.74 15.77
CA GLN A 152 -11.65 19.31 17.11
C GLN A 152 -12.91 20.02 17.65
N LYS A 153 -13.72 20.63 16.77
CA LYS A 153 -14.99 21.26 17.16
C LYS A 153 -16.06 20.20 17.42
N GLY A 154 -16.16 19.20 16.55
CA GLY A 154 -17.10 18.08 16.73
C GLY A 154 -16.87 17.25 18.01
N ILE A 155 -15.63 17.14 18.51
CA ILE A 155 -15.34 16.48 19.80
C ILE A 155 -15.93 17.30 20.96
N VAL A 156 -15.76 18.63 20.96
CA VAL A 156 -16.29 19.52 22.00
C VAL A 156 -17.83 19.58 21.95
N ASP A 157 -18.41 19.61 20.75
CA ASP A 157 -19.86 19.53 20.51
C ASP A 157 -20.45 18.23 21.09
N LEU A 158 -19.85 17.06 20.78
CA LEU A 158 -20.27 15.77 21.37
C LEU A 158 -20.11 15.76 22.91
N VAL A 159 -19.05 16.35 23.48
CA VAL A 159 -18.88 16.45 24.94
C VAL A 159 -20.01 17.25 25.59
N ASN A 160 -20.35 18.40 24.99
CA ASN A 160 -21.38 19.28 25.53
C ASN A 160 -22.79 18.68 25.35
N ARG A 161 -23.08 18.11 24.17
CA ARG A 161 -24.39 17.55 23.81
C ARG A 161 -24.79 16.33 24.63
N HIS A 162 -23.82 15.46 24.94
CA HIS A 162 -24.06 14.21 25.68
C HIS A 162 -23.60 14.30 27.16
N GLY A 163 -23.39 15.50 27.70
CA GLY A 163 -23.05 15.71 29.12
C GLY A 163 -21.81 14.93 29.60
N VAL A 164 -20.80 14.76 28.72
CA VAL A 164 -19.74 13.76 28.89
C VAL A 164 -18.86 14.07 30.10
N ARG A 165 -19.02 13.31 31.18
CA ARG A 165 -18.24 13.44 32.41
C ARG A 165 -16.82 12.89 32.30
N LYS A 166 -16.63 11.77 31.60
CA LYS A 166 -15.33 11.09 31.43
C LYS A 166 -15.04 10.79 29.98
N LEU A 167 -13.99 11.42 29.44
CA LEU A 167 -13.53 11.28 28.06
C LEU A 167 -12.12 10.68 28.01
N VAL A 168 -11.93 9.63 27.20
CA VAL A 168 -10.61 9.06 26.88
C VAL A 168 -10.29 9.35 25.42
N MET A 169 -9.11 9.95 25.15
CA MET A 169 -8.73 10.32 23.79
C MET A 169 -7.24 10.15 23.48
N GLY A 170 -6.94 9.94 22.20
CA GLY A 170 -5.58 9.79 21.70
C GLY A 170 -4.78 11.10 21.72
N ALA A 171 -3.57 11.06 22.28
CA ALA A 171 -2.60 12.14 22.29
C ALA A 171 -1.24 11.69 21.73
N VAL A 172 -0.35 12.66 21.51
CA VAL A 172 1.08 12.45 21.27
C VAL A 172 1.81 13.16 22.41
N PRO A 173 2.71 12.49 23.16
CA PRO A 173 3.40 13.10 24.28
C PRO A 173 4.52 14.03 23.78
N GLU A 174 4.68 15.14 24.48
CA GLU A 174 5.80 16.07 24.38
C GLU A 174 6.43 16.18 25.78
N ASN A 175 7.69 16.61 25.87
CA ASN A 175 8.48 16.53 27.11
C ASN A 175 7.82 17.28 28.29
N CYS A 176 7.41 16.51 29.31
CA CYS A 176 7.02 16.92 30.67
C CYS A 176 6.02 18.09 30.83
N MET A 177 4.82 17.75 31.30
CA MET A 177 3.81 18.63 31.93
C MET A 177 3.10 19.72 31.10
N LYS A 178 3.57 20.19 29.93
CA LYS A 178 2.84 21.25 29.16
C LYS A 178 2.79 21.01 27.65
N VAL A 179 1.64 20.54 27.15
CA VAL A 179 1.35 20.34 25.71
C VAL A 179 1.29 21.68 24.98
N LYS A 180 1.83 21.80 23.75
CA LYS A 180 1.52 22.94 22.88
C LYS A 180 1.45 22.60 21.38
N LYS A 181 0.24 22.83 20.82
CA LYS A 181 -0.11 22.94 19.38
C LYS A 181 -0.04 21.70 18.49
N ASN A 182 0.91 20.76 18.65
CA ASN A 182 1.16 19.75 17.60
C ASN A 182 0.08 18.65 17.47
N SER A 183 -0.59 18.25 18.55
CA SER A 183 -1.90 17.58 18.46
C SER A 183 -3.00 18.64 18.59
N SER A 184 -3.39 19.27 17.48
CA SER A 184 -4.40 20.32 17.45
C SER A 184 -5.69 19.91 18.17
N LYS A 185 -6.12 18.66 17.98
CA LYS A 185 -7.34 18.08 18.55
C LYS A 185 -7.27 17.90 20.06
N ALA A 186 -6.17 17.36 20.59
CA ALA A 186 -6.01 17.16 22.04
C ALA A 186 -5.85 18.50 22.78
N ASN A 187 -5.07 19.44 22.21
CA ASN A 187 -4.94 20.80 22.76
C ASN A 187 -6.29 21.53 22.78
N TYR A 188 -7.09 21.41 21.70
CA TYR A 188 -8.39 22.06 21.60
C TYR A 188 -9.40 21.45 22.57
N ALA A 189 -9.49 20.13 22.66
CA ALA A 189 -10.36 19.46 23.63
C ALA A 189 -10.00 19.84 25.07
N ALA A 190 -8.71 19.80 25.45
CA ALA A 190 -8.27 20.21 26.78
C ALA A 190 -8.67 21.66 27.15
N LYS A 191 -8.64 22.57 26.17
CA LYS A 191 -8.94 24.00 26.38
C LYS A 191 -10.43 24.36 26.29
N TYR A 192 -11.21 23.67 25.44
CA TYR A 192 -12.55 24.11 25.05
C TYR A 192 -13.69 23.13 25.37
N ALA A 193 -13.41 21.89 25.78
CA ALA A 193 -14.43 21.01 26.35
C ALA A 193 -14.88 21.50 27.73
N ALA A 194 -16.17 21.36 28.05
CA ALA A 194 -16.77 21.83 29.30
C ALA A 194 -15.99 21.38 30.57
N LEU A 195 -15.98 22.22 31.61
CA LEU A 195 -15.15 22.01 32.80
C LEU A 195 -15.58 20.81 33.68
N PHE A 196 -16.81 20.32 33.51
CA PHE A 196 -17.28 19.07 34.15
C PHE A 196 -16.70 17.79 33.52
N CYS A 197 -15.99 17.90 32.40
CA CYS A 197 -15.46 16.76 31.65
C CYS A 197 -14.01 16.46 32.07
N GLU A 198 -13.79 15.33 32.74
CA GLU A 198 -12.47 14.77 32.97
C GLU A 198 -11.94 14.16 31.65
N ILE A 199 -10.72 14.52 31.23
CA ILE A 199 -10.15 14.08 29.93
C ILE A 199 -8.81 13.37 30.11
N TRP A 200 -8.78 12.07 29.76
CA TRP A 200 -7.63 11.19 29.82
C TRP A 200 -6.91 11.13 28.47
N PHE A 201 -5.64 11.52 28.44
CA PHE A 201 -4.82 11.59 27.23
C PHE A 201 -3.88 10.38 27.14
N ILE A 202 -4.05 9.56 26.10
CA ILE A 202 -3.40 8.24 25.95
C ILE A 202 -2.57 8.18 24.66
N ASN A 203 -1.37 7.62 24.71
CA ASN A 203 -0.52 7.36 23.55
C ASN A 203 0.00 5.91 23.54
N LYS A 204 -0.14 5.20 22.41
CA LYS A 204 0.33 3.80 22.23
C LYS A 204 -0.02 2.88 23.42
N GLY A 205 -1.22 3.02 23.98
CA GLY A 205 -1.68 2.22 25.14
C GLY A 205 -1.06 2.59 26.49
N LYS A 206 -0.40 3.76 26.61
CA LYS A 206 0.10 4.34 27.86
C LYS A 206 -0.61 5.65 28.17
N HIS A 207 -0.94 5.88 29.44
CA HIS A 207 -1.40 7.18 29.93
C HIS A 207 -0.29 8.23 29.80
N VAL A 208 -0.66 9.48 29.49
CA VAL A 208 0.26 10.61 29.34
C VAL A 208 -0.04 11.69 30.39
N TRP A 209 -1.32 12.07 30.53
CA TRP A 209 -1.80 13.09 31.45
C TRP A 209 -3.34 13.05 31.52
N THR A 210 -3.94 13.63 32.56
CA THR A 210 -5.39 13.82 32.70
C THR A 210 -5.71 15.29 32.97
N ARG A 211 -6.67 15.85 32.24
CA ARG A 211 -7.33 17.10 32.64
C ARG A 211 -8.45 16.76 33.61
N GLU A 212 -8.26 17.07 34.88
CA GLU A 212 -9.27 16.91 35.93
C GLU A 212 -10.53 17.75 35.63
N ALA A 213 -11.69 17.29 36.12
CA ALA A 213 -12.91 18.08 36.09
C ALA A 213 -12.89 19.11 37.24
N SER A 214 -13.45 20.30 37.00
CA SER A 214 -13.58 21.34 38.03
C SER A 214 -14.98 21.30 38.64
N GLU A 215 -15.07 20.84 39.90
CA GLU A 215 -16.35 20.82 40.65
C GLU A 215 -16.78 22.24 41.05
N GLY A 216 -17.46 22.94 40.13
CA GLY A 216 -17.86 24.33 40.29
C GLY A 216 -19.14 24.75 39.55
N GLN A 217 -19.94 23.79 39.05
CA GLN A 217 -21.28 24.04 38.50
C GLN A 217 -22.07 22.73 38.37
N SER A 218 -23.09 22.55 39.20
CA SER A 218 -23.91 21.34 39.29
C SER A 218 -25.25 21.46 38.56
N SER A 219 -25.22 21.72 37.25
CA SER A 219 -26.33 21.44 36.30
C SER A 219 -25.92 21.80 34.85
N PRO A 220 -26.50 21.15 33.82
CA PRO A 220 -26.43 21.68 32.46
C PRO A 220 -27.25 22.99 32.38
N PRO A 221 -26.77 24.01 31.64
CA PRO A 221 -27.46 25.31 31.59
C PRO A 221 -28.79 25.20 30.83
N SER A 222 -29.89 25.47 31.53
CA SER A 222 -31.21 25.63 30.91
C SER A 222 -31.21 26.82 29.93
N CYS A 223 -31.91 26.69 28.81
CA CYS A 223 -31.82 27.62 27.69
C CYS A 223 -32.55 28.95 27.97
N ARG A 224 -31.81 30.05 28.08
CA ARG A 224 -32.31 31.42 27.81
C ARG A 224 -31.20 32.35 27.30
N GLN A 225 -31.60 33.29 26.45
CA GLN A 225 -30.70 34.07 25.59
C GLN A 225 -29.90 35.15 26.34
N LEU A 226 -28.76 35.51 25.76
CA LEU A 226 -28.30 36.90 25.67
C LEU A 226 -27.81 37.19 24.24
N GLN A 227 -27.86 38.45 23.82
CA GLN A 227 -27.80 38.90 22.43
C GLN A 227 -26.43 39.51 22.05
N ILE A 228 -26.37 40.10 20.83
CA ILE A 228 -25.35 40.97 20.18
C ILE A 228 -24.74 40.30 18.93
N ALA A 229 -24.77 40.89 17.72
CA ALA A 229 -25.60 41.97 17.17
C ALA A 229 -25.62 41.85 15.63
N LYS A 230 -26.61 42.44 14.94
CA LYS A 230 -26.63 42.57 13.46
C LYS A 230 -25.89 43.83 13.01
N VAL A 231 -25.19 43.74 11.87
CA VAL A 231 -24.88 44.88 10.99
C VAL A 231 -25.34 44.50 9.57
N LEU A 232 -25.92 45.46 8.86
CA LEU A 232 -26.60 45.30 7.55
C LEU A 232 -25.67 45.65 6.38
N PRO A 233 -25.97 45.18 5.16
CA PRO A 233 -26.69 46.01 4.15
C PRO A 233 -28.20 45.64 4.06
N ARG A 234 -29.17 46.52 3.76
CA ARG A 234 -29.37 47.45 2.61
C ARG A 234 -29.31 46.74 1.24
N GLU A 235 -30.25 46.83 0.31
CA GLU A 235 -31.56 47.51 0.10
C GLU A 235 -32.25 46.81 -1.11
N ASN A 236 -33.53 46.93 -1.52
CA ASN A 236 -34.70 47.73 -1.13
C ASN A 236 -36.00 47.11 -1.74
N LYS A 237 -37.21 47.49 -1.24
CA LYS A 237 -38.54 47.42 -1.95
C LYS A 237 -39.10 46.01 -2.33
N GLU A 238 -40.40 45.74 -2.60
CA GLU A 238 -41.71 46.43 -2.38
C GLU A 238 -42.91 45.44 -2.44
N PHE A 239 -43.97 45.69 -1.66
CA PHE A 239 -45.44 45.44 -1.84
C PHE A 239 -46.10 44.12 -2.37
N HIS A 240 -47.36 43.93 -1.90
CA HIS A 240 -48.47 43.05 -2.39
C HIS A 240 -48.29 41.51 -2.42
N GLU A 241 -49.33 40.68 -2.54
CA GLU A 241 -50.67 40.59 -1.90
C GLU A 241 -51.29 39.19 -2.23
N GLU A 242 -52.33 38.74 -1.51
CA GLU A 242 -53.18 37.56 -1.86
C GLU A 242 -52.46 36.19 -2.01
N SER A 243 -53.13 35.07 -2.36
CA SER A 243 -54.30 34.43 -1.73
C SER A 243 -54.39 32.95 -2.18
N ALA A 244 -55.35 32.20 -1.64
CA ALA A 244 -55.95 30.96 -2.16
C ALA A 244 -55.08 29.71 -2.53
N ALA A 245 -55.21 28.70 -1.66
CA ALA A 245 -55.67 27.34 -1.99
C ALA A 245 -54.86 26.37 -2.91
N SER A 246 -54.50 25.25 -2.28
CA SER A 246 -54.30 23.87 -2.80
C SER A 246 -55.57 23.30 -3.50
N PRO A 247 -55.66 22.01 -3.95
CA PRO A 247 -54.77 20.87 -3.69
C PRO A 247 -54.50 19.87 -4.85
N THR A 248 -53.67 18.88 -4.55
CA THR A 248 -53.54 17.60 -5.25
C THR A 248 -54.59 16.58 -4.76
N LEU A 249 -55.08 15.70 -5.65
CA LEU A 249 -55.03 14.22 -5.56
C LEU A 249 -56.09 13.52 -6.43
N SER A 250 -55.72 12.35 -6.93
CA SER A 250 -56.51 11.39 -7.72
C SER A 250 -55.82 10.01 -7.63
N CYS A 251 -56.44 8.86 -7.92
CA CYS A 251 -57.84 8.41 -7.89
C CYS A 251 -57.79 6.87 -7.94
N SER A 252 -58.70 6.17 -7.25
CA SER A 252 -58.74 4.69 -7.25
C SER A 252 -60.11 4.13 -7.63
N THR A 253 -60.15 3.48 -8.80
CA THR A 253 -60.92 2.26 -9.12
C THR A 253 -62.25 2.00 -8.40
N ASN A 254 -63.37 1.98 -9.15
CA ASN A 254 -63.85 0.71 -9.73
C ASN A 254 -65.01 0.90 -10.71
N THR A 255 -65.18 -0.08 -11.61
CA THR A 255 -66.22 -0.10 -12.65
C THR A 255 -67.48 -0.81 -12.15
N SER A 256 -68.65 -0.33 -12.57
CA SER A 256 -69.95 -1.01 -12.44
C SER A 256 -70.12 -2.05 -13.59
N LEU A 257 -71.21 -2.80 -13.80
CA LEU A 257 -72.67 -2.65 -13.60
C LEU A 257 -73.28 -4.08 -13.67
N PRO A 258 -74.53 -4.35 -13.23
CA PRO A 258 -75.66 -4.20 -14.16
C PRO A 258 -77.04 -3.88 -13.52
N TYR A 259 -77.88 -3.11 -14.22
CA TYR A 259 -79.34 -3.35 -14.38
C TYR A 259 -80.01 -2.27 -15.26
N ASN A 260 -81.10 -2.67 -15.94
CA ASN A 260 -82.19 -1.86 -16.52
C ASN A 260 -81.92 -0.86 -17.66
N ILE A 261 -82.77 -0.91 -18.69
CA ILE A 261 -83.84 0.10 -18.90
C ILE A 261 -84.95 -0.47 -19.80
N HIS A 262 -86.19 -0.01 -19.58
CA HIS A 262 -87.40 -0.39 -20.32
C HIS A 262 -87.66 0.50 -21.55
N ASN A 263 -88.35 -0.05 -22.55
CA ASN A 263 -89.51 0.59 -23.19
C ASN A 263 -90.37 -0.52 -23.86
N SER A 264 -91.66 -0.65 -23.55
CA SER A 264 -92.80 0.14 -24.07
C SER A 264 -93.01 -0.14 -25.57
N ILE A 265 -94.16 -0.62 -26.06
CA ILE A 265 -95.56 -0.32 -25.68
C ILE A 265 -96.48 -1.58 -25.74
N SER A 266 -97.51 -1.60 -24.88
CA SER A 266 -98.64 -2.56 -24.74
C SER A 266 -99.88 -2.13 -25.57
N SER A 267 -100.97 -2.89 -25.78
CA SER A 267 -101.33 -4.30 -25.52
C SER A 267 -102.71 -4.62 -26.16
N SER A 268 -102.95 -5.89 -26.52
CA SER A 268 -104.25 -6.62 -26.50
C SER A 268 -105.61 -5.92 -26.73
N THR A 269 -106.47 -6.55 -27.54
CA THR A 269 -107.89 -6.74 -27.16
C THR A 269 -108.51 -7.95 -27.89
N SER A 270 -109.63 -8.46 -27.37
CA SER A 270 -110.24 -9.74 -27.76
C SER A 270 -111.76 -9.61 -28.02
N SER A 271 -112.26 -10.30 -29.04
CA SER A 271 -113.69 -10.62 -29.29
C SER A 271 -113.77 -11.80 -30.26
N GLY A 272 -114.85 -12.60 -30.33
CA GLY A 272 -116.05 -12.62 -29.48
C GLY A 272 -117.32 -13.06 -30.22
N SER A 273 -117.70 -14.35 -30.08
CA SER A 273 -119.06 -14.93 -30.19
C SER A 273 -120.06 -14.48 -31.29
N GLY A 274 -120.52 -15.44 -32.11
CA GLY A 274 -121.95 -15.84 -32.04
C GLY A 274 -122.82 -15.94 -33.31
N TYR A 275 -123.91 -16.71 -33.13
CA TYR A 275 -125.22 -16.68 -33.82
C TYR A 275 -125.45 -17.52 -35.11
N ASN A 276 -126.74 -17.81 -35.39
CA ASN A 276 -127.25 -18.94 -36.17
C ASN A 276 -128.33 -18.54 -37.21
N SER A 277 -128.67 -19.50 -38.09
CA SER A 277 -130.00 -19.75 -38.73
C SER A 277 -130.51 -18.86 -39.87
N ALA A 278 -130.96 -19.52 -40.96
CA ALA A 278 -132.36 -19.52 -41.44
C ALA A 278 -132.59 -20.59 -42.54
N GLU A 279 -133.85 -20.92 -42.86
CA GLU A 279 -134.28 -21.91 -43.89
C GLU A 279 -134.82 -21.25 -45.17
N GLY A 280 -134.99 -22.03 -46.26
CA GLY A 280 -135.71 -21.62 -47.49
C GLY A 280 -136.09 -22.81 -48.40
N ARG A 281 -137.25 -22.75 -49.07
CA ARG A 281 -137.90 -23.86 -49.82
C ARG A 281 -138.80 -23.25 -50.95
N MET A 282 -139.25 -23.87 -52.05
CA MET A 282 -139.31 -25.26 -52.58
C MET A 282 -139.12 -25.29 -54.14
N SER A 283 -139.31 -26.47 -54.76
CA SER A 283 -139.83 -26.82 -56.12
C SER A 283 -140.37 -25.72 -57.08
N SER A 284 -140.37 -25.86 -58.43
CA SER A 284 -139.84 -26.86 -59.41
C SER A 284 -140.01 -26.26 -60.87
N ASP A 285 -140.06 -26.92 -62.06
CA ASP A 285 -140.18 -28.32 -62.51
C ASP A 285 -139.80 -28.54 -64.02
N SER A 286 -139.82 -29.81 -64.48
CA SER A 286 -139.91 -30.39 -65.85
C SER A 286 -139.02 -29.93 -67.05
N ASP A 287 -138.40 -30.96 -67.68
CA ASP A 287 -138.23 -31.24 -69.13
C ASP A 287 -136.95 -30.96 -69.98
N ILE A 288 -136.33 -32.10 -70.38
CA ILE A 288 -135.79 -32.52 -71.71
C ILE A 288 -134.46 -31.93 -72.26
N ASN A 289 -133.37 -32.56 -71.79
CA ASN A 289 -132.26 -33.23 -72.51
C ASN A 289 -131.91 -32.87 -73.99
N VAL A 290 -130.70 -32.30 -74.20
CA VAL A 290 -129.86 -32.46 -75.43
C VAL A 290 -128.34 -32.56 -75.14
N GLU A 291 -127.85 -32.07 -73.99
CA GLU A 291 -126.41 -31.81 -73.75
C GLU A 291 -125.51 -33.04 -73.48
N GLU A 292 -126.09 -34.23 -73.34
CA GLU A 292 -125.45 -35.41 -72.71
C GLU A 292 -124.09 -35.81 -73.32
N GLN A 293 -123.93 -35.74 -74.64
CA GLN A 293 -122.69 -36.15 -75.33
C GLN A 293 -121.56 -35.10 -75.27
N SER A 294 -121.88 -33.82 -75.07
CA SER A 294 -120.87 -32.75 -74.88
C SER A 294 -120.28 -32.79 -73.45
N LEU A 295 -121.15 -33.08 -72.47
CA LEU A 295 -120.77 -33.17 -71.06
C LEU A 295 -119.82 -34.35 -70.80
N TYR A 296 -120.03 -35.52 -71.41
CA TYR A 296 -119.14 -36.67 -71.25
C TYR A 296 -117.70 -36.41 -71.74
N GLY A 297 -117.52 -35.69 -72.85
CA GLY A 297 -116.18 -35.33 -73.35
C GLY A 297 -115.43 -34.40 -72.39
N ARG A 298 -116.10 -33.33 -71.94
CA ARG A 298 -115.53 -32.37 -70.97
C ARG A 298 -115.28 -32.99 -69.59
N LEU A 299 -116.14 -33.93 -69.17
CA LEU A 299 -115.95 -34.69 -67.94
C LEU A 299 -114.72 -35.60 -68.04
N ALA A 300 -114.53 -36.29 -69.17
CA ALA A 300 -113.36 -37.14 -69.39
C ALA A 300 -112.05 -36.33 -69.36
N GLU A 301 -111.99 -35.20 -70.07
CA GLU A 301 -110.84 -34.30 -70.07
C GLU A 301 -110.54 -33.75 -68.68
N ALA A 302 -111.56 -33.28 -67.96
CA ALA A 302 -111.42 -32.79 -66.58
C ALA A 302 -110.98 -33.89 -65.59
N THR A 303 -111.43 -35.15 -65.77
CA THR A 303 -110.93 -36.27 -64.96
C THR A 303 -109.47 -36.58 -65.26
N LEU A 304 -109.05 -36.50 -66.53
CA LEU A 304 -107.67 -36.78 -66.95
C LEU A 304 -106.71 -35.69 -66.47
N GLU A 305 -107.10 -34.41 -66.52
CA GLU A 305 -106.34 -33.30 -65.93
C GLU A 305 -106.31 -33.38 -64.39
N ALA A 306 -107.39 -33.80 -63.75
CA ALA A 306 -107.42 -34.03 -62.30
C ALA A 306 -106.51 -35.18 -61.86
N GLU A 307 -106.46 -36.28 -62.63
CA GLU A 307 -105.54 -37.40 -62.37
C GLU A 307 -104.08 -36.99 -62.63
N ALA A 308 -103.77 -36.31 -63.74
CA ALA A 308 -102.43 -35.78 -63.99
C ALA A 308 -101.97 -34.78 -62.90
N SER A 309 -102.89 -33.95 -62.39
CA SER A 309 -102.62 -33.01 -61.30
C SER A 309 -102.40 -33.72 -59.96
N LYS A 310 -103.16 -34.78 -59.68
CA LYS A 310 -103.02 -35.66 -58.50
C LYS A 310 -101.68 -36.40 -58.53
N ASP A 311 -101.28 -36.95 -59.66
CA ASP A 311 -100.00 -37.65 -59.81
C ASP A 311 -98.81 -36.69 -59.69
N LYS A 312 -98.92 -35.49 -60.28
CA LYS A 312 -97.94 -34.41 -60.08
C LYS A 312 -97.81 -34.00 -58.61
N ALA A 313 -98.93 -33.85 -57.91
CA ALA A 313 -98.93 -33.55 -56.47
C ALA A 313 -98.34 -34.69 -55.63
N PHE A 314 -98.58 -35.94 -56.01
CA PHE A 314 -97.99 -37.12 -55.36
C PHE A 314 -96.47 -37.20 -55.58
N ALA A 315 -95.99 -36.89 -56.80
CA ALA A 315 -94.57 -36.80 -57.11
C ALA A 315 -93.86 -35.66 -56.34
N GLU A 316 -94.49 -34.48 -56.25
CA GLU A 316 -93.98 -33.36 -55.44
C GLU A 316 -93.92 -33.72 -53.94
N LEU A 317 -94.94 -34.42 -53.43
CA LEU A 317 -94.97 -34.91 -52.03
C LEU A 317 -93.90 -35.97 -51.76
N LEU A 318 -93.65 -36.88 -52.71
CA LEU A 318 -92.60 -37.90 -52.59
C LEU A 318 -91.19 -37.25 -52.61
N LYS A 319 -90.96 -36.32 -53.53
CA LYS A 319 -89.74 -35.49 -53.60
C LYS A 319 -89.52 -34.70 -52.31
N ARG A 320 -90.59 -34.08 -51.77
CA ARG A 320 -90.55 -33.39 -50.48
C ARG A 320 -90.17 -34.33 -49.33
N LYS A 321 -90.77 -35.52 -49.22
CA LYS A 321 -90.40 -36.51 -48.19
C LYS A 321 -88.95 -37.00 -48.32
N ASN A 322 -88.43 -37.12 -49.54
CA ASN A 322 -87.02 -37.47 -49.76
C ASN A 322 -86.09 -36.36 -49.24
N LEU A 323 -86.39 -35.10 -49.55
CA LEU A 323 -85.64 -33.94 -49.04
C LEU A 323 -85.77 -33.76 -47.53
N GLU A 324 -86.94 -34.01 -46.94
CA GLU A 324 -87.15 -34.02 -45.48
C GLU A 324 -86.32 -35.14 -44.81
N SER A 325 -86.22 -36.33 -45.43
CA SER A 325 -85.35 -37.42 -44.97
C SER A 325 -83.86 -37.06 -45.05
N GLU A 326 -83.44 -36.37 -46.11
CA GLU A 326 -82.06 -35.94 -46.31
C GLU A 326 -81.66 -34.81 -45.35
N ALA A 327 -82.53 -33.81 -45.16
CA ALA A 327 -82.37 -32.78 -44.15
C ALA A 327 -82.28 -33.37 -42.74
N MET A 328 -83.10 -34.37 -42.39
CA MET A 328 -83.03 -35.05 -41.10
C MET A 328 -81.68 -35.78 -40.90
N LYS A 329 -81.14 -36.41 -41.94
CA LYS A 329 -79.81 -37.03 -41.92
C LYS A 329 -78.70 -35.99 -41.77
N ALA A 330 -78.83 -34.81 -42.39
CA ALA A 330 -77.89 -33.71 -42.26
C ALA A 330 -77.89 -33.14 -40.83
N ILE A 331 -79.07 -32.86 -40.27
CA ILE A 331 -79.24 -32.39 -38.87
C ILE A 331 -78.66 -33.41 -37.89
N TYR A 332 -78.90 -34.71 -38.10
CA TYR A 332 -78.30 -35.76 -37.27
C TYR A 332 -76.76 -35.75 -37.34
N LYS A 333 -76.17 -35.61 -38.54
CA LYS A 333 -74.71 -35.50 -38.71
C LYS A 333 -74.15 -34.26 -38.00
N VAL A 334 -74.78 -33.09 -38.16
CA VAL A 334 -74.36 -31.85 -37.46
C VAL A 334 -74.36 -32.07 -35.95
N LYS A 335 -75.42 -32.66 -35.40
CA LYS A 335 -75.52 -32.95 -33.96
C LYS A 335 -74.46 -33.94 -33.45
N GLN A 336 -74.02 -34.89 -34.27
CA GLN A 336 -72.87 -35.75 -33.94
C GLN A 336 -71.55 -34.97 -33.97
N PHE A 337 -71.34 -34.06 -34.93
CA PHE A 337 -70.16 -33.19 -34.97
C PHE A 337 -70.13 -32.19 -33.80
N GLU A 338 -71.25 -31.61 -33.40
CA GLU A 338 -71.37 -30.77 -32.20
C GLU A 338 -70.95 -31.53 -30.94
N LEU A 339 -71.45 -32.76 -30.75
CA LEU A 339 -71.10 -33.62 -29.62
C LEU A 339 -69.63 -34.07 -29.65
N ALA A 340 -69.05 -34.31 -30.83
CA ALA A 340 -67.64 -34.62 -30.98
C ALA A 340 -66.75 -33.40 -30.69
N HIS A 341 -67.11 -32.22 -31.19
CA HIS A 341 -66.39 -30.97 -30.95
C HIS A 341 -66.44 -30.57 -29.48
N ALA A 342 -67.58 -30.72 -28.80
CA ALA A 342 -67.69 -30.47 -27.36
C ALA A 342 -66.78 -31.38 -26.52
N ARG A 343 -66.57 -32.65 -26.93
CA ARG A 343 -65.62 -33.56 -26.29
C ARG A 343 -64.17 -33.14 -26.55
N GLU A 344 -63.84 -32.79 -27.79
CA GLU A 344 -62.50 -32.31 -28.18
C GLU A 344 -62.11 -31.03 -27.43
N VAL A 345 -63.01 -30.05 -27.36
CA VAL A 345 -62.80 -28.80 -26.60
C VAL A 345 -62.57 -29.10 -25.12
N LYS A 346 -63.38 -30.00 -24.52
CA LYS A 346 -63.19 -30.40 -23.12
C LYS A 346 -61.81 -31.04 -22.88
N LEU A 347 -61.41 -32.00 -23.71
CA LEU A 347 -60.11 -32.66 -23.60
C LEU A 347 -58.94 -31.67 -23.77
N ARG A 348 -59.09 -30.66 -24.65
CA ARG A 348 -58.12 -29.58 -24.80
C ARG A 348 -58.03 -28.70 -23.56
N THR A 349 -59.15 -28.31 -22.95
CA THR A 349 -59.12 -27.54 -21.69
C THR A 349 -58.47 -28.33 -20.55
N GLU A 350 -58.77 -29.63 -20.42
CA GLU A 350 -58.15 -30.49 -19.41
C GLU A 350 -56.63 -30.64 -19.64
N ALA A 351 -56.18 -30.73 -20.90
CA ALA A 351 -54.76 -30.76 -21.26
C ALA A 351 -54.04 -29.41 -21.08
N GLU A 352 -54.70 -28.28 -21.38
CA GLU A 352 -54.16 -26.94 -21.15
C GLU A 352 -53.97 -26.66 -19.66
N ASP A 353 -54.95 -27.01 -18.82
CA ASP A 353 -54.84 -26.81 -17.36
C ASP A 353 -53.75 -27.71 -16.76
N ALA A 354 -53.62 -28.97 -17.21
CA ALA A 354 -52.51 -29.85 -16.83
C ALA A 354 -51.13 -29.32 -17.30
N LEU A 355 -51.06 -28.66 -18.46
CA LEU A 355 -49.84 -28.00 -18.91
C LEU A 355 -49.52 -26.75 -18.06
N ARG A 356 -50.53 -25.96 -17.67
CA ARG A 356 -50.37 -24.78 -16.81
C ARG A 356 -49.84 -25.16 -15.42
N THR A 357 -50.36 -26.22 -14.80
CA THR A 357 -49.83 -26.70 -13.50
C THR A 357 -48.39 -27.17 -13.63
N THR A 358 -48.07 -27.97 -14.65
CA THR A 358 -46.71 -28.48 -14.91
C THR A 358 -45.71 -27.33 -15.13
N ILE A 359 -46.10 -26.28 -15.87
CA ILE A 359 -45.27 -25.08 -16.07
C ILE A 359 -45.05 -24.33 -14.74
N GLY A 360 -46.09 -24.20 -13.90
CA GLY A 360 -45.96 -23.56 -12.58
C GLY A 360 -45.02 -24.32 -11.64
N GLU A 361 -45.08 -25.66 -11.64
CA GLU A 361 -44.16 -26.52 -10.88
C GLU A 361 -42.71 -26.39 -11.37
N GLN A 362 -42.49 -26.39 -12.70
CA GLN A 362 -41.15 -26.18 -13.27
C GLN A 362 -40.60 -24.78 -12.95
N GLN A 363 -41.42 -23.73 -13.00
CA GLN A 363 -41.00 -22.38 -12.61
C GLN A 363 -40.59 -22.30 -11.14
N LYS A 364 -41.34 -22.96 -10.24
CA LYS A 364 -40.99 -23.05 -8.81
C LYS A 364 -39.67 -23.78 -8.58
N LEU A 365 -39.47 -24.94 -9.22
CA LEU A 365 -38.21 -25.68 -9.16
C LEU A 365 -37.02 -24.87 -9.72
N LEU A 366 -37.25 -24.03 -10.73
CA LEU A 366 -36.23 -23.15 -11.29
C LEU A 366 -35.82 -22.04 -10.30
N GLN A 367 -36.78 -21.43 -9.60
CA GLN A 367 -36.52 -20.46 -8.53
C GLN A 367 -35.78 -21.10 -7.35
N GLU A 368 -36.18 -22.30 -6.91
CA GLU A 368 -35.49 -23.05 -5.85
C GLU A 368 -34.04 -23.42 -6.25
N LYS A 369 -33.82 -23.81 -7.52
CA LYS A 369 -32.48 -24.03 -8.09
C LYS A 369 -31.62 -22.76 -8.08
N GLU A 370 -32.18 -21.61 -8.42
CA GLU A 370 -31.48 -20.32 -8.37
C GLU A 370 -31.17 -19.87 -6.93
N GLU A 371 -32.06 -20.13 -5.97
CA GLU A 371 -31.82 -19.90 -4.54
C GLU A 371 -30.60 -20.70 -4.05
N VAL A 372 -30.59 -22.00 -4.30
CA VAL A 372 -29.48 -22.90 -3.93
C VAL A 372 -28.19 -22.48 -4.66
N SER A 373 -28.25 -22.13 -5.95
CA SER A 373 -27.08 -21.69 -6.70
C SER A 373 -26.51 -20.35 -6.19
N ARG A 374 -27.36 -19.42 -5.72
CA ARG A 374 -26.93 -18.18 -5.06
C ARG A 374 -26.21 -18.49 -3.75
N GLU A 375 -26.70 -19.43 -2.96
CA GLU A 375 -26.08 -19.77 -1.67
C GLU A 375 -24.77 -20.57 -1.82
N ILE A 376 -24.67 -21.46 -2.81
CA ILE A 376 -23.40 -22.10 -3.19
C ILE A 376 -22.36 -21.02 -3.57
N LYS A 377 -22.74 -20.00 -4.36
CA LYS A 377 -21.82 -18.92 -4.75
C LYS A 377 -21.38 -18.05 -3.56
N ARG A 378 -22.28 -17.75 -2.62
CA ARG A 378 -21.96 -17.06 -1.35
C ARG A 378 -21.01 -17.88 -0.49
N THR A 379 -21.29 -19.16 -0.26
CA THR A 379 -20.46 -20.05 0.56
C THR A 379 -19.08 -20.29 -0.04
N MET A 380 -18.95 -20.49 -1.36
CA MET A 380 -17.65 -20.56 -2.04
C MET A 380 -16.80 -19.29 -1.84
N THR A 381 -17.43 -18.11 -1.92
CA THR A 381 -16.75 -16.83 -1.71
C THR A 381 -16.29 -16.66 -0.24
N ASN A 382 -17.09 -17.14 0.71
CA ASN A 382 -16.71 -17.18 2.12
C ASN A 382 -15.56 -18.16 2.40
N ILE A 383 -15.55 -19.34 1.75
CA ILE A 383 -14.46 -20.32 1.87
C ILE A 383 -13.14 -19.73 1.35
N ALA A 384 -13.14 -19.12 0.16
CA ALA A 384 -11.94 -18.47 -0.38
C ALA A 384 -11.42 -17.33 0.52
N LEU A 385 -12.32 -16.55 1.14
CA LEU A 385 -11.96 -15.52 2.11
C LEU A 385 -11.41 -16.09 3.42
N LEU A 386 -11.84 -17.28 3.85
CA LEU A 386 -11.33 -17.96 5.04
C LEU A 386 -9.96 -18.60 4.77
N ASP A 387 -9.77 -19.24 3.62
CA ASP A 387 -8.48 -19.80 3.20
C ASP A 387 -7.40 -18.71 3.08
N SER A 388 -7.69 -17.60 2.37
CA SER A 388 -6.80 -16.44 2.30
C SER A 388 -6.39 -15.90 3.69
N ARG A 389 -7.30 -15.95 4.67
CA ARG A 389 -6.99 -15.57 6.07
C ARG A 389 -6.16 -16.61 6.80
N ALA A 390 -6.36 -17.90 6.54
CA ALA A 390 -5.56 -18.99 7.10
C ALA A 390 -4.12 -18.94 6.58
N GLN A 391 -3.94 -18.71 5.27
CA GLN A 391 -2.63 -18.52 4.64
C GLN A 391 -1.87 -17.31 5.24
N GLU A 392 -2.54 -16.16 5.37
CA GLU A 392 -1.96 -14.96 5.98
C GLU A 392 -1.64 -15.14 7.48
N ALA A 393 -2.46 -15.89 8.22
CA ALA A 393 -2.15 -16.26 9.61
C ALA A 393 -0.93 -17.19 9.69
N ASN A 394 -0.82 -18.16 8.79
CA ASN A 394 0.31 -19.09 8.73
C ASN A 394 1.62 -18.39 8.33
N ARG A 395 1.56 -17.41 7.40
CA ARG A 395 2.70 -16.55 7.04
C ARG A 395 3.23 -15.81 8.28
N ARG A 396 2.35 -15.15 9.04
CA ARG A 396 2.72 -14.45 10.28
C ARG A 396 3.26 -15.38 11.37
N PHE A 397 2.73 -16.60 11.47
CA PHE A 397 3.24 -17.61 12.40
C PHE A 397 4.67 -18.03 12.03
N ASN A 398 4.95 -18.27 10.75
CA ASN A 398 6.29 -18.60 10.27
C ASN A 398 7.29 -17.45 10.45
N GLU A 399 6.85 -16.20 10.23
CA GLU A 399 7.66 -15.00 10.49
C GLU A 399 8.01 -14.86 11.98
N ALA A 400 7.01 -14.96 12.87
CA ALA A 400 7.23 -14.93 14.31
C ALA A 400 8.09 -16.11 14.81
N SER A 401 7.96 -17.29 14.21
CA SER A 401 8.81 -18.46 14.49
C SER A 401 10.26 -18.19 14.07
N GLY A 402 10.48 -17.53 12.92
CA GLY A 402 11.78 -17.05 12.47
C GLY A 402 12.42 -16.05 13.42
N GLU A 403 11.65 -15.05 13.88
CA GLU A 403 12.09 -14.07 14.88
C GLU A 403 12.46 -14.75 16.22
N VAL A 404 11.62 -15.67 16.73
CA VAL A 404 11.91 -16.42 17.96
C VAL A 404 13.18 -17.24 17.82
N ARG A 405 13.41 -17.90 16.67
CA ARG A 405 14.65 -18.65 16.42
C ARG A 405 15.87 -17.73 16.42
N LEU A 406 15.80 -16.57 15.77
CA LEU A 406 16.87 -15.56 15.79
C LEU A 406 17.15 -15.06 17.22
N ILE A 407 16.11 -14.78 18.00
CA ILE A 407 16.22 -14.38 19.40
C ILE A 407 16.88 -15.49 20.24
N GLN A 408 16.52 -16.76 20.04
CA GLN A 408 17.16 -17.90 20.72
C GLN A 408 18.65 -18.02 20.35
N THR A 409 19.01 -17.84 19.07
CA THR A 409 20.41 -17.83 18.63
C THR A 409 21.19 -16.69 19.28
N SER A 410 20.64 -15.47 19.29
CA SER A 410 21.26 -14.31 19.95
C SER A 410 21.36 -14.45 21.47
N ILE A 411 20.41 -15.14 22.12
CA ILE A 411 20.51 -15.46 23.55
C ILE A 411 21.66 -16.44 23.80
N ALA A 412 21.86 -17.44 22.92
CA ALA A 412 22.98 -18.38 23.05
C ALA A 412 24.35 -17.69 22.86
N THR A 413 24.50 -16.80 21.87
CA THR A 413 25.74 -16.02 21.70
C THR A 413 25.98 -15.08 22.88
N LEU A 414 24.97 -14.35 23.35
CA LEU A 414 25.08 -13.49 24.54
C LEU A 414 25.40 -14.28 25.82
N GLN A 415 24.98 -15.54 25.94
CA GLN A 415 25.40 -16.43 27.03
C GLN A 415 26.88 -16.83 26.91
N GLN A 416 27.35 -17.15 25.71
CA GLN A 416 28.76 -17.45 25.44
C GLN A 416 29.67 -16.23 25.67
N GLU A 417 29.25 -15.04 25.22
CA GLU A 417 29.92 -13.77 25.48
C GLU A 417 29.93 -13.43 26.97
N LYS A 418 28.81 -13.60 27.68
CA LYS A 418 28.76 -13.44 29.14
C LYS A 418 29.75 -14.36 29.86
N GLN A 419 29.87 -15.62 29.44
CA GLN A 419 30.89 -16.54 29.97
C GLN A 419 32.32 -16.07 29.63
N SER A 420 32.54 -15.50 28.44
CA SER A 420 33.82 -14.91 28.04
C SER A 420 34.18 -13.70 28.90
N ILE A 421 33.25 -12.76 29.07
CA ILE A 421 33.39 -11.58 29.93
C ILE A 421 33.57 -11.99 31.40
N GLN A 422 32.94 -13.07 31.87
CA GLN A 422 33.20 -13.61 33.21
C GLN A 422 34.60 -14.21 33.36
N ARG A 423 35.13 -14.92 32.34
CA ARG A 423 36.53 -15.39 32.31
C ARG A 423 37.51 -14.20 32.31
N GLN A 424 37.30 -13.24 31.40
CA GLN A 424 38.09 -12.01 31.32
C GLN A 424 38.01 -11.18 32.62
N LYS A 425 36.85 -11.12 33.29
CA LYS A 425 36.72 -10.48 34.60
C LYS A 425 37.49 -11.24 35.68
N MET A 426 37.50 -12.57 35.67
CA MET A 426 38.34 -13.36 36.58
C MET A 426 39.84 -13.23 36.26
N GLU A 427 40.20 -12.94 35.02
CA GLU A 427 41.58 -12.66 34.59
C GLU A 427 42.00 -11.25 35.01
N ALA A 428 41.16 -10.25 34.78
CA ALA A 428 41.35 -8.87 35.22
C ALA A 428 41.37 -8.74 36.77
N LEU A 429 40.57 -9.54 37.49
CA LEU A 429 40.66 -9.63 38.96
C LEU A 429 41.97 -10.28 39.41
N ARG A 430 42.39 -11.39 38.79
CA ARG A 430 43.70 -12.01 39.06
C ARG A 430 44.87 -11.07 38.70
N TRP A 431 44.73 -10.26 37.65
CA TRP A 431 45.67 -9.21 37.26
C TRP A 431 45.69 -8.07 38.29
N LEU A 432 44.53 -7.60 38.76
CA LEU A 432 44.44 -6.59 39.82
C LEU A 432 45.04 -7.09 41.15
N GLU A 433 44.88 -8.38 41.47
CA GLU A 433 45.51 -9.01 42.64
C GLU A 433 47.04 -9.02 42.50
N ARG A 434 47.56 -9.45 41.33
CA ARG A 434 49.00 -9.39 41.01
C ARG A 434 49.53 -7.95 41.09
N TRP A 435 48.85 -7.01 40.46
CA TRP A 435 49.21 -5.59 40.41
C TRP A 435 49.19 -4.94 41.80
N ARG A 436 48.18 -5.25 42.62
CA ARG A 436 48.09 -4.84 44.03
C ARG A 436 49.30 -5.34 44.82
N ASN A 437 49.67 -6.61 44.63
CA ASN A 437 50.84 -7.20 45.30
C ASN A 437 52.16 -6.57 44.81
N HIS A 438 52.28 -6.22 43.52
CA HIS A 438 53.45 -5.49 42.99
C HIS A 438 53.52 -4.05 43.53
N ARG A 439 52.37 -3.39 43.73
CA ARG A 439 52.30 -2.02 44.28
C ARG A 439 52.85 -1.92 45.72
N GLN A 440 52.89 -3.03 46.44
CA GLN A 440 53.44 -3.09 47.80
C GLN A 440 54.99 -3.07 47.83
N ALA A 441 55.65 -3.12 46.66
CA ALA A 441 57.09 -2.98 46.50
C ALA A 441 57.56 -1.59 46.02
N GLY A 442 56.66 -0.62 45.81
CA GLY A 442 57.03 0.68 45.25
C GLY A 442 55.97 1.77 45.43
N ALA A 443 56.03 2.48 46.56
CA ALA A 443 55.14 3.61 46.86
C ALA A 443 55.88 4.96 46.65
N ALA A 444 55.83 5.51 45.43
CA ALA A 444 56.35 6.84 45.13
C ALA A 444 55.39 7.66 44.24
N ASN A 445 55.12 8.87 44.73
CA ASN A 445 54.27 9.92 44.17
C ASN A 445 54.57 10.29 42.69
N CYS A 446 53.55 10.30 41.83
CA CYS A 446 53.53 11.08 40.59
C CYS A 446 52.10 11.47 40.18
N ASN A 447 51.92 12.73 39.75
CA ASN A 447 50.67 13.25 39.21
C ASN A 447 50.76 13.37 37.69
N GLY A 448 49.78 12.81 36.98
CA GLY A 448 49.70 12.82 35.51
C GLY A 448 50.43 11.63 34.88
N LEU A 449 49.66 10.70 34.30
CA LEU A 449 50.19 9.60 33.49
C LEU A 449 49.62 9.65 32.07
N ILE A 450 50.51 9.72 31.09
CA ILE A 450 50.29 9.05 29.81
C ILE A 450 50.70 7.60 30.05
N GLY A 451 49.72 6.70 30.11
CA GLY A 451 49.96 5.27 30.35
C GLY A 451 50.05 4.47 29.06
N SER A 452 51.26 4.22 28.59
CA SER A 452 51.51 3.14 27.62
C SER A 452 51.48 1.80 28.36
N ALA A 453 50.36 1.07 28.25
CA ALA A 453 50.29 -0.31 28.71
C ALA A 453 50.82 -1.24 27.61
N GLU A 454 51.90 -1.95 27.89
CA GLU A 454 52.29 -3.11 27.09
C GLU A 454 51.19 -4.19 27.18
N GLU A 455 51.12 -5.07 26.17
CA GLU A 455 50.09 -6.11 25.95
C GLU A 455 48.71 -5.67 25.40
N LEU A 456 48.50 -4.41 24.98
CA LEU A 456 47.49 -4.06 23.95
C LEU A 456 48.01 -2.98 22.96
N PRO A 457 48.66 -3.37 21.84
CA PRO A 457 49.32 -2.44 20.93
C PRO A 457 48.35 -1.80 19.91
N LYS A 458 47.31 -1.09 20.38
CA LYS A 458 46.42 -0.33 19.49
C LYS A 458 46.01 1.03 20.06
N THR A 459 46.65 2.07 19.55
CA THR A 459 46.29 3.48 19.80
C THR A 459 44.87 3.77 19.32
N VAL A 460 44.10 4.50 20.14
CA VAL A 460 42.72 4.91 19.84
C VAL A 460 42.52 6.41 20.03
N ALA A 461 41.61 7.02 19.28
CA ALA A 461 41.22 8.42 19.45
C ALA A 461 39.93 8.51 20.27
N ILE A 462 39.89 9.34 21.32
CA ILE A 462 38.73 9.48 22.21
C ILE A 462 38.14 10.89 22.09
N ARG A 463 36.98 11.01 21.44
CA ARG A 463 36.21 12.26 21.32
C ARG A 463 35.30 12.39 22.54
N LYS A 464 35.57 13.34 23.44
CA LYS A 464 34.69 13.68 24.56
C LYS A 464 33.71 14.78 24.14
N LEU A 465 32.41 14.54 24.33
CA LEU A 465 31.36 15.54 24.13
C LEU A 465 30.95 16.15 25.48
N HIS A 466 30.46 17.39 25.46
CA HIS A 466 30.17 18.15 26.68
C HIS A 466 28.72 17.91 27.16
N PRO A 467 28.50 17.38 28.39
CA PRO A 467 27.16 16.94 28.84
C PRO A 467 26.10 18.04 28.93
N HIS A 468 26.50 19.31 28.99
CA HIS A 468 25.60 20.43 29.25
C HIS A 468 25.01 21.07 27.98
N ASN A 469 25.34 20.56 26.79
CA ASN A 469 24.76 21.05 25.53
C ASN A 469 23.73 20.06 24.97
N MET A 470 22.46 20.46 24.93
CA MET A 470 21.36 19.66 24.36
C MET A 470 21.64 19.22 22.91
N GLN A 471 22.38 20.04 22.16
CA GLN A 471 22.81 19.73 20.79
C GLN A 471 23.78 18.53 20.77
N GLY A 472 24.75 18.50 21.69
CA GLY A 472 25.76 17.43 21.79
C GLY A 472 25.17 16.07 22.19
N GLN A 473 24.06 16.04 22.93
CA GLN A 473 23.34 14.79 23.21
C GLN A 473 22.70 14.19 21.94
N ALA A 474 22.11 15.03 21.09
CA ALA A 474 21.53 14.59 19.82
C ALA A 474 22.63 14.13 18.85
N GLU A 475 23.73 14.88 18.76
CA GLU A 475 24.90 14.54 17.94
C GLU A 475 25.54 13.21 18.38
N PHE A 476 25.69 12.96 19.69
CA PHE A 476 26.16 11.68 20.23
C PHE A 476 25.25 10.51 19.81
N GLN A 477 23.94 10.64 19.99
CA GLN A 477 22.99 9.57 19.67
C GLN A 477 22.94 9.29 18.16
N GLN A 478 23.02 10.34 17.33
CA GLN A 478 23.04 10.23 15.88
C GLN A 478 24.34 9.58 15.37
N GLU A 479 25.50 10.03 15.86
CA GLU A 479 26.81 9.49 15.49
C GLU A 479 26.94 8.01 15.87
N VAL A 480 26.43 7.60 17.05
CA VAL A 480 26.37 6.18 17.45
C VAL A 480 25.37 5.36 16.61
N GLN A 481 24.17 5.89 16.35
CA GLN A 481 23.15 5.17 15.57
C GLN A 481 23.59 4.90 14.13
N VAL A 482 24.39 5.80 13.55
CA VAL A 482 24.85 5.73 12.15
C VAL A 482 26.19 5.00 12.06
N LEU A 483 27.27 5.46 12.74
CA LEU A 483 28.57 4.79 12.64
C LEU A 483 28.58 3.37 13.23
N GLY A 484 27.72 3.07 14.21
CA GLY A 484 27.52 1.70 14.71
C GLY A 484 26.96 0.70 13.69
N LYS A 485 26.65 1.14 12.45
CA LYS A 485 26.15 0.31 11.34
C LYS A 485 26.96 0.46 10.05
N LEU A 486 27.96 1.34 10.01
CA LEU A 486 28.75 1.61 8.80
C LEU A 486 30.14 1.00 8.90
N GLN A 487 30.51 0.25 7.86
CA GLN A 487 31.89 -0.16 7.61
C GLN A 487 32.22 0.15 6.15
N HIS A 488 33.24 0.98 5.93
CA HIS A 488 33.78 1.35 4.63
C HIS A 488 35.22 1.83 4.83
N PRO A 489 36.19 1.51 3.96
CA PRO A 489 37.59 1.86 4.18
C PRO A 489 37.86 3.35 4.42
N HIS A 490 37.06 4.22 3.80
CA HIS A 490 37.23 5.68 3.83
C HIS A 490 36.22 6.39 4.76
N LEU A 491 35.66 5.66 5.73
CA LEU A 491 34.91 6.20 6.86
C LEU A 491 35.61 5.84 8.18
N VAL A 492 35.57 6.74 9.17
CA VAL A 492 36.21 6.48 10.47
C VAL A 492 35.48 5.38 11.23
N THR A 493 36.21 4.36 11.67
CA THR A 493 35.66 3.23 12.42
C THR A 493 35.40 3.64 13.87
N LEU A 494 34.12 3.62 14.30
CA LEU A 494 33.74 3.70 15.70
C LEU A 494 34.04 2.36 16.39
N LEU A 495 35.05 2.33 17.26
CA LEU A 495 35.49 1.14 17.99
C LEU A 495 34.71 0.90 19.29
N GLY A 496 34.10 1.94 19.86
CA GLY A 496 33.35 1.83 21.11
C GLY A 496 32.75 3.14 21.60
N VAL A 497 31.90 3.05 22.62
CA VAL A 497 31.18 4.17 23.21
C VAL A 497 31.20 4.07 24.73
N CYS A 498 31.28 5.21 25.43
CA CYS A 498 31.07 5.31 26.87
C CYS A 498 30.00 6.39 27.12
N PRO A 499 28.72 6.01 27.27
CA PRO A 499 27.62 6.95 27.52
C PRO A 499 27.80 7.75 28.81
N GLU A 500 28.39 7.14 29.85
CA GLU A 500 28.61 7.75 31.17
C GLU A 500 29.56 8.95 31.09
N ALA A 501 30.58 8.85 30.23
CA ALA A 501 31.56 9.90 29.99
C ALA A 501 31.32 10.68 28.69
N TRP A 502 30.14 10.53 28.06
CA TRP A 502 29.78 11.15 26.76
C TRP A 502 30.90 11.05 25.71
N SER A 503 31.54 9.88 25.65
CA SER A 503 32.79 9.67 24.91
C SER A 503 32.63 8.64 23.80
N LEU A 504 33.17 8.97 22.62
CA LEU A 504 33.22 8.11 21.44
C LEU A 504 34.67 7.70 21.18
N VAL A 505 34.90 6.41 20.95
CA VAL A 505 36.23 5.81 20.78
C VAL A 505 36.38 5.36 19.33
N TYR A 506 37.37 5.91 18.64
CA TYR A 506 37.66 5.69 17.23
C TYR A 506 39.03 5.06 17.02
N GLU A 507 39.26 4.53 15.82
CA GLU A 507 40.62 4.29 15.34
C GLU A 507 41.46 5.58 15.36
N HIS A 508 42.75 5.46 15.68
CA HIS A 508 43.66 6.60 15.67
C HIS A 508 44.25 6.80 14.25
N LEU A 509 44.14 8.02 13.73
CA LEU A 509 44.62 8.42 12.41
C LEU A 509 45.77 9.43 12.60
N SER A 510 46.99 8.97 12.32
CA SER A 510 48.23 9.62 12.78
C SER A 510 48.59 10.90 12.01
N ASN A 511 48.13 11.06 10.77
CA ASN A 511 48.50 12.20 9.92
C ASN A 511 47.54 13.40 10.03
N GLY A 512 46.58 13.40 10.95
CA GLY A 512 45.72 14.56 11.24
C GLY A 512 44.69 14.87 10.16
N SER A 513 44.29 16.13 10.01
CA SER A 513 43.24 16.54 9.07
C SER A 513 43.78 17.01 7.72
N LEU A 514 43.01 16.82 6.64
CA LEU A 514 43.34 17.29 5.31
C LEU A 514 43.52 18.82 5.25
N GLN A 515 42.81 19.58 6.09
CA GLN A 515 43.01 21.02 6.24
C GLN A 515 44.43 21.37 6.70
N ASP A 516 45.03 20.56 7.56
CA ASP A 516 46.39 20.82 8.06
C ASP A 516 47.43 20.69 6.95
N HIS A 517 47.33 19.65 6.12
CA HIS A 517 48.21 19.46 4.96
C HIS A 517 48.05 20.55 3.88
N LEU A 518 46.84 21.11 3.74
CA LEU A 518 46.55 22.18 2.77
C LEU A 518 46.90 23.59 3.28
N PHE A 519 46.84 23.87 4.59
CA PHE A 519 46.92 25.25 5.09
C PHE A 519 47.82 25.49 6.33
N ARG A 520 48.29 24.45 7.03
CA ARG A 520 49.19 24.63 8.19
C ARG A 520 50.62 24.88 7.73
N LYS A 521 51.32 25.80 8.41
CA LYS A 521 52.78 25.98 8.28
C LYS A 521 53.51 25.04 9.24
N SER A 522 53.81 23.83 8.77
CA SER A 522 54.73 22.89 9.43
C SER A 522 55.72 22.35 8.40
N ASN A 523 56.84 21.77 8.85
CA ASN A 523 57.90 21.22 7.98
C ASN A 523 57.50 19.89 7.30
N VAL A 524 56.22 19.72 6.97
CA VAL A 524 55.66 18.55 6.29
C VAL A 524 55.61 18.86 4.80
N SER A 525 56.17 17.98 3.98
CA SER A 525 56.14 18.09 2.52
C SER A 525 54.70 18.21 2.00
N SER A 526 54.48 19.14 1.07
CA SER A 526 53.15 19.33 0.46
C SER A 526 52.69 18.04 -0.24
N VAL A 527 51.43 17.64 0.00
CA VAL A 527 50.86 16.39 -0.53
C VAL A 527 50.89 16.41 -2.07
N PRO A 528 51.54 15.44 -2.76
CA PRO A 528 51.65 15.42 -4.21
C PRO A 528 50.30 15.26 -4.93
N TRP A 529 50.23 15.70 -6.20
CA TRP A 529 48.99 15.68 -6.98
C TRP A 529 48.38 14.27 -7.10
N LYS A 530 49.21 13.22 -7.20
CA LYS A 530 48.75 11.82 -7.24
C LYS A 530 47.97 11.46 -5.97
N THR A 531 48.52 11.76 -4.80
CA THR A 531 47.88 11.52 -3.50
C THR A 531 46.62 12.38 -3.34
N ARG A 532 46.60 13.63 -3.81
CA ARG A 532 45.38 14.46 -3.80
C ARG A 532 44.28 13.89 -4.71
N THR A 533 44.65 13.37 -5.87
CA THR A 533 43.72 12.72 -6.81
C THR A 533 43.17 11.41 -6.24
N ARG A 534 44.02 10.63 -5.54
CA ARG A 534 43.60 9.48 -4.73
C ARG A 534 42.59 9.88 -3.66
N ILE A 535 42.89 10.89 -2.84
CA ILE A 535 41.97 11.40 -1.81
C ILE A 535 40.61 11.82 -2.40
N ILE A 536 40.57 12.42 -3.60
CA ILE A 536 39.31 12.74 -4.30
C ILE A 536 38.53 11.46 -4.65
N ALA A 537 39.21 10.42 -5.14
CA ALA A 537 38.61 9.14 -5.47
C ALA A 537 38.10 8.39 -4.22
N GLU A 538 38.87 8.39 -3.13
CA GLU A 538 38.55 7.83 -1.81
C GLU A 538 37.30 8.50 -1.21
N ILE A 539 37.23 9.84 -1.19
CA ILE A 539 36.05 10.60 -0.75
C ILE A 539 34.82 10.26 -1.63
N SER A 540 35.00 10.16 -2.96
CA SER A 540 33.91 9.81 -3.86
C SER A 540 33.35 8.40 -3.57
N SER A 541 34.22 7.44 -3.21
CA SER A 541 33.82 6.09 -2.79
C SER A 541 32.99 6.11 -1.51
N ALA A 542 33.41 6.90 -0.50
CA ALA A 542 32.65 7.07 0.74
C ALA A 542 31.27 7.71 0.51
N LEU A 543 31.21 8.78 -0.29
CA LEU A 543 29.93 9.44 -0.63
C LEU A 543 29.01 8.52 -1.43
N CYS A 544 29.54 7.78 -2.41
CA CYS A 544 28.79 6.77 -3.16
C CYS A 544 28.14 5.73 -2.24
N PHE A 545 28.86 5.26 -1.22
CA PHE A 545 28.38 4.29 -0.23
C PHE A 545 27.27 4.88 0.67
N LEU A 546 27.48 6.07 1.23
CA LEU A 546 26.50 6.77 2.07
C LEU A 546 25.21 7.09 1.29
N HIS A 547 25.33 7.59 0.05
CA HIS A 547 24.20 7.99 -0.78
C HIS A 547 23.46 6.79 -1.43
N SER A 548 24.09 5.62 -1.50
CA SER A 548 23.48 4.35 -1.98
C SER A 548 22.91 3.47 -0.87
N SER A 549 23.06 3.88 0.41
CA SER A 549 22.57 3.12 1.57
C SER A 549 21.04 2.94 1.53
N LYS A 550 20.57 1.80 2.05
CA LYS A 550 19.15 1.40 2.10
C LYS A 550 18.83 0.79 3.47
N PRO A 551 17.60 0.96 4.01
CA PRO A 551 16.44 1.63 3.41
C PRO A 551 16.52 3.17 3.42
N GLU A 552 17.49 3.76 4.11
CA GLU A 552 17.66 5.21 4.26
C GLU A 552 18.99 5.65 3.64
N LYS A 553 18.95 6.66 2.76
CA LYS A 553 20.16 7.31 2.24
C LYS A 553 20.77 8.15 3.36
N ILE A 554 22.09 8.09 3.54
CA ILE A 554 22.80 8.86 4.58
C ILE A 554 23.43 10.10 3.93
N VAL A 555 23.12 11.27 4.46
CA VAL A 555 23.71 12.56 4.04
C VAL A 555 24.62 13.06 5.16
N HIS A 556 25.86 13.44 4.84
CA HIS A 556 26.88 13.81 5.83
C HIS A 556 26.61 15.19 6.45
N GLY A 557 26.29 16.19 5.63
CA GLY A 557 25.84 17.52 6.06
C GLY A 557 26.95 18.50 6.48
N ASP A 558 28.08 18.03 7.02
CA ASP A 558 29.24 18.88 7.38
C ASP A 558 30.55 18.41 6.73
N LEU A 559 30.50 18.07 5.44
CA LEU A 559 31.70 17.66 4.70
C LEU A 559 32.63 18.86 4.49
N LYS A 560 33.85 18.80 5.04
CA LYS A 560 34.86 19.86 5.01
C LYS A 560 36.27 19.26 5.22
N PRO A 561 37.38 19.91 4.78
CA PRO A 561 38.74 19.37 4.95
C PRO A 561 39.19 19.10 6.41
N GLN A 562 38.48 19.63 7.41
CA GLN A 562 38.73 19.32 8.83
C GLN A 562 38.16 17.95 9.23
N ASN A 563 37.08 17.53 8.56
CA ASN A 563 36.33 16.30 8.82
C ASN A 563 36.78 15.15 7.89
N ILE A 564 37.95 15.31 7.27
CA ILE A 564 38.63 14.31 6.46
C ILE A 564 40.00 14.11 7.12
N LEU A 565 40.20 12.97 7.75
CA LEU A 565 41.41 12.60 8.46
C LEU A 565 42.27 11.67 7.59
N LEU A 566 43.59 11.65 7.83
CA LEU A 566 44.54 10.84 7.08
C LEU A 566 45.21 9.78 7.97
N ASP A 567 45.24 8.54 7.50
CA ASP A 567 46.02 7.45 8.09
C ASP A 567 47.52 7.56 7.76
N SER A 568 48.31 6.58 8.22
CA SER A 568 49.76 6.49 8.00
C SER A 568 50.18 6.43 6.53
N GLU A 569 49.32 5.97 5.63
CA GLU A 569 49.57 5.83 4.19
C GLU A 569 49.03 7.02 3.38
N LEU A 570 48.54 8.05 4.08
CA LEU A 570 47.81 9.20 3.55
C LEU A 570 46.52 8.81 2.81
N SER A 571 45.94 7.65 3.12
CA SER A 571 44.57 7.33 2.72
C SER A 571 43.61 8.07 3.65
N CYS A 572 42.50 8.57 3.12
CA CYS A 572 41.58 9.41 3.87
C CYS A 572 40.40 8.64 4.46
N LYS A 573 39.91 9.13 5.60
CA LYS A 573 38.68 8.69 6.26
C LYS A 573 37.83 9.88 6.66
N ILE A 574 36.55 9.88 6.29
CA ILE A 574 35.59 10.90 6.69
C ILE A 574 35.15 10.64 8.14
N CYS A 575 35.08 11.69 8.95
CA CYS A 575 34.66 11.66 10.36
C CYS A 575 33.63 12.76 10.69
N ASP A 576 33.16 12.78 11.94
CA ASP A 576 32.24 13.80 12.48
C ASP A 576 30.83 13.77 11.84
N PHE A 577 30.16 12.64 12.08
CA PHE A 577 28.80 12.33 11.66
C PHE A 577 27.71 12.94 12.57
N GLY A 578 28.08 13.80 13.53
CA GLY A 578 27.14 14.35 14.52
C GLY A 578 25.88 15.00 13.94
N ILE A 579 25.99 15.67 12.78
CA ILE A 579 24.84 16.31 12.11
C ILE A 579 24.30 15.54 10.88
N CYS A 580 24.80 14.32 10.64
CA CYS A 580 24.38 13.52 9.48
C CYS A 580 22.89 13.16 9.55
N ARG A 581 22.26 12.87 8.41
CA ARG A 581 20.83 12.56 8.34
C ARG A 581 20.55 11.28 7.57
N LEU A 582 19.66 10.48 8.14
CA LEU A 582 18.97 9.38 7.46
C LEU A 582 17.78 9.96 6.69
N VAL A 583 17.68 9.66 5.40
CA VAL A 583 16.66 10.19 4.49
C VAL A 583 15.96 9.03 3.78
N THR A 584 14.67 8.84 4.09
CA THR A 584 13.78 8.03 3.25
C THR A 584 13.25 8.88 2.09
N GLU A 585 12.86 8.22 0.99
CA GLU A 585 12.30 8.88 -0.20
C GLU A 585 10.99 9.65 0.11
N ASP A 586 10.24 9.23 1.13
CA ASP A 586 9.04 9.94 1.63
C ASP A 586 9.34 11.22 2.44
N ASN A 587 10.53 11.36 3.03
CA ASN A 587 10.83 12.41 4.05
C ASN A 587 11.67 13.59 3.53
N LEU A 588 11.64 13.85 2.22
CA LEU A 588 12.39 14.94 1.56
C LEU A 588 12.09 16.37 2.06
N TYR A 589 11.09 16.57 2.93
CA TYR A 589 10.61 17.89 3.38
C TYR A 589 10.71 18.17 4.89
N CYS A 590 11.67 17.58 5.60
CA CYS A 590 11.92 17.86 7.03
C CYS A 590 12.74 19.15 7.28
N ARG A 591 12.07 20.31 7.28
CA ARG A 591 12.60 21.60 7.75
C ARG A 591 13.06 21.53 9.22
N SER A 592 14.36 21.41 9.46
CA SER A 592 14.93 21.52 10.81
C SER A 592 16.34 22.13 10.87
N PHE A 593 17.03 22.37 9.74
CA PHE A 593 18.33 23.03 9.78
C PHE A 593 18.18 24.57 9.84
N ARG A 594 18.09 25.12 11.06
CA ARG A 594 18.25 26.55 11.33
C ARG A 594 19.49 26.81 12.19
N ARG A 595 20.68 26.91 11.60
CA ARG A 595 21.71 27.84 12.11
C ARG A 595 21.28 29.26 11.75
N GLY A 596 20.34 29.78 12.53
CA GLY A 596 19.45 30.87 12.14
C GLY A 596 19.80 32.27 12.62
N THR A 597 21.07 32.58 12.91
CA THR A 597 21.51 33.90 13.43
C THR A 597 22.98 34.26 13.08
N GLU A 598 23.53 33.80 11.95
CA GLU A 598 24.95 34.05 11.60
C GLU A 598 25.16 34.68 10.21
N PRO A 599 26.28 35.42 9.97
CA PRO A 599 26.47 36.20 8.75
C PRO A 599 26.65 35.36 7.48
N LYS A 600 26.25 35.94 6.34
CA LYS A 600 26.58 35.40 5.00
C LYS A 600 28.11 35.27 4.87
N GLY A 601 28.58 34.03 4.70
CA GLY A 601 30.01 33.70 4.55
C GLY A 601 30.61 32.88 5.70
N ALA A 602 29.92 32.71 6.83
CA ALA A 602 30.45 31.96 7.99
C ALA A 602 30.76 30.48 7.70
N PHE A 603 30.04 29.84 6.77
CA PHE A 603 30.21 28.43 6.39
C PHE A 603 30.45 28.30 4.88
N PRO A 604 31.72 28.35 4.40
CA PRO A 604 32.00 28.39 2.97
C PRO A 604 31.70 27.08 2.23
N TYR A 605 31.70 25.95 2.93
CA TYR A 605 31.38 24.63 2.36
C TYR A 605 29.87 24.35 2.26
N THR A 606 29.02 25.14 2.91
CA THR A 606 27.57 24.86 2.98
C THR A 606 26.86 25.22 1.68
N ASP A 607 26.22 24.22 1.08
CA ASP A 607 25.36 24.31 -0.10
C ASP A 607 24.43 25.56 -0.08
N PRO A 608 24.49 26.45 -1.10
CA PRO A 608 23.65 27.65 -1.16
C PRO A 608 22.16 27.31 -1.31
N GLU A 609 21.80 26.15 -1.86
CA GLU A 609 20.41 25.69 -1.95
C GLU A 609 19.90 25.19 -0.60
N LEU A 610 20.72 24.50 0.19
CA LEU A 610 20.43 24.19 1.60
C LEU A 610 20.21 25.48 2.41
N GLN A 611 21.06 26.51 2.22
CA GLN A 611 20.87 27.81 2.87
C GLN A 611 19.53 28.50 2.47
N ARG A 612 19.11 28.32 1.21
CA ARG A 612 17.90 28.94 0.64
C ARG A 612 16.60 28.22 1.01
N ILE A 613 16.58 26.89 0.97
CA ILE A 613 15.37 26.06 1.16
C ILE A 613 15.25 25.55 2.62
N GLY A 614 16.38 25.28 3.28
CA GLY A 614 16.43 24.65 4.61
C GLY A 614 16.19 23.13 4.58
N VAL A 615 16.43 22.49 3.43
CA VAL A 615 16.33 21.04 3.20
C VAL A 615 17.72 20.49 2.87
N LEU A 616 18.16 19.47 3.61
CA LEU A 616 19.44 18.78 3.39
C LEU A 616 19.21 17.58 2.45
N THR A 617 20.05 17.43 1.43
CA THR A 617 19.95 16.36 0.42
C THR A 617 21.33 15.77 0.12
N PRO A 618 21.43 14.58 -0.50
CA PRO A 618 22.71 14.06 -1.01
C PRO A 618 23.48 15.07 -1.87
N LYS A 619 22.77 15.86 -2.69
CA LYS A 619 23.34 16.92 -3.54
C LYS A 619 24.00 18.06 -2.76
N SER A 620 23.72 18.20 -1.47
CA SER A 620 24.38 19.16 -0.59
C SER A 620 25.80 18.72 -0.22
N ASP A 621 26.03 17.42 0.04
CA ASP A 621 27.38 16.88 0.21
C ASP A 621 28.19 17.02 -1.09
N ILE A 622 27.55 16.88 -2.25
CA ILE A 622 28.20 17.02 -3.57
C ILE A 622 28.73 18.44 -3.78
N TYR A 623 28.01 19.47 -3.35
CA TYR A 623 28.50 20.85 -3.38
C TYR A 623 29.76 21.03 -2.54
N SER A 624 29.75 20.52 -1.30
CA SER A 624 30.92 20.54 -0.42
C SER A 624 32.11 19.79 -1.00
N PHE A 625 31.87 18.62 -1.60
CA PHE A 625 32.87 17.82 -2.30
C PHE A 625 33.48 18.55 -3.49
N GLY A 626 32.67 19.27 -4.28
CA GLY A 626 33.14 20.14 -5.36
C GLY A 626 34.14 21.18 -4.89
N LEU A 627 33.84 21.88 -3.79
CA LEU A 627 34.78 22.85 -3.20
C LEU A 627 36.07 22.18 -2.72
N ILE A 628 35.99 20.99 -2.13
CA ILE A 628 37.17 20.22 -1.68
C ILE A 628 38.05 19.81 -2.87
N ILE A 629 37.47 19.37 -4.00
CA ILE A 629 38.20 19.11 -5.25
C ILE A 629 38.94 20.37 -5.71
N LEU A 630 38.23 21.50 -5.81
CA LEU A 630 38.82 22.76 -6.27
C LEU A 630 39.95 23.24 -5.35
N GLN A 631 39.83 23.05 -4.03
CA GLN A 631 40.91 23.35 -3.09
C GLN A 631 42.09 22.38 -3.20
N LEU A 632 41.86 21.09 -3.44
CA LEU A 632 42.94 20.12 -3.62
C LEU A 632 43.77 20.40 -4.89
N VAL A 633 43.14 20.90 -5.96
CA VAL A 633 43.85 21.31 -7.18
C VAL A 633 44.55 22.66 -7.02
N THR A 634 43.96 23.62 -6.32
CA THR A 634 44.43 25.04 -6.33
C THR A 634 45.12 25.52 -5.06
N ARG A 635 44.96 24.83 -3.91
CA ARG A 635 45.39 25.26 -2.55
C ARG A 635 44.87 26.65 -2.13
N ARG A 636 43.78 27.12 -2.73
CA ARG A 636 43.17 28.44 -2.45
C ARG A 636 42.11 28.38 -1.33
N PRO A 637 41.80 29.50 -0.66
CA PRO A 637 40.68 29.57 0.28
C PRO A 637 39.34 29.28 -0.43
N PRO A 638 38.32 28.73 0.26
CA PRO A 638 37.09 28.26 -0.39
C PRO A 638 36.12 29.39 -0.76
N VAL A 639 36.26 30.57 -0.14
CA VAL A 639 35.37 31.73 -0.37
C VAL A 639 35.57 32.28 -1.77
N GLY A 640 34.53 32.19 -2.62
CA GLY A 640 34.57 32.67 -4.00
C GLY A 640 35.30 31.77 -5.00
N LEU A 641 35.87 30.64 -4.54
CA LEU A 641 36.78 29.81 -5.32
C LEU A 641 36.19 29.30 -6.64
N ALA A 642 34.96 28.78 -6.60
CA ALA A 642 34.30 28.26 -7.80
C ALA A 642 34.13 29.33 -8.91
N SER A 643 33.91 30.59 -8.54
CA SER A 643 33.80 31.71 -9.48
C SER A 643 35.16 32.10 -10.08
N GLU A 644 36.23 32.09 -9.26
CA GLU A 644 37.58 32.38 -9.73
C GLU A 644 38.08 31.28 -10.67
N VAL A 645 37.92 30.02 -10.29
CA VAL A 645 38.28 28.85 -11.12
C VAL A 645 37.51 28.87 -12.45
N ARG A 646 36.20 29.12 -12.42
CA ARG A 646 35.37 29.20 -13.64
C ARG A 646 35.86 30.32 -14.57
N LYS A 647 36.25 31.48 -14.03
CA LYS A 647 36.86 32.56 -14.82
C LYS A 647 38.20 32.14 -15.44
N ALA A 648 39.08 31.47 -14.68
CA ALA A 648 40.37 31.02 -15.19
C ALA A 648 40.22 29.98 -16.32
N VAL A 649 39.28 29.04 -16.19
CA VAL A 649 38.94 28.05 -17.24
C VAL A 649 38.37 28.73 -18.48
N LEU A 650 37.42 29.66 -18.34
CA LEU A 650 36.85 30.41 -19.46
C LEU A 650 37.88 31.28 -20.20
N CYS A 651 38.89 31.79 -19.50
CA CYS A 651 40.04 32.50 -20.09
C CYS A 651 41.15 31.55 -20.59
N GLY A 652 40.93 30.24 -20.62
CA GLY A 652 41.90 29.23 -21.06
C GLY A 652 43.12 29.04 -20.14
N ASN A 653 43.21 29.79 -19.04
CA ASN A 653 44.40 29.91 -18.20
C ASN A 653 44.38 28.97 -16.97
N LEU A 654 44.05 27.69 -17.21
CA LEU A 654 43.99 26.66 -16.16
C LEU A 654 45.32 26.51 -15.40
N ALA A 655 46.47 26.62 -16.09
CA ALA A 655 47.78 26.49 -15.46
C ALA A 655 48.02 27.50 -14.32
N SER A 656 47.50 28.73 -14.43
CA SER A 656 47.69 29.80 -13.41
C SER A 656 46.99 29.56 -12.07
N ILE A 657 46.07 28.60 -11.99
CA ILE A 657 45.34 28.27 -10.75
C ILE A 657 45.80 26.98 -10.08
N LEU A 658 46.64 26.16 -10.74
CA LEU A 658 47.12 24.89 -10.18
C LEU A 658 48.14 25.14 -9.06
N ASP A 659 48.07 24.35 -7.99
CA ASP A 659 49.04 24.40 -6.91
C ASP A 659 50.35 23.70 -7.30
N SER A 660 51.37 24.51 -7.61
CA SER A 660 52.72 24.05 -7.94
C SER A 660 53.42 23.30 -6.79
N SER A 661 52.99 23.48 -5.53
CA SER A 661 53.54 22.71 -4.42
C SER A 661 53.14 21.23 -4.44
N ALA A 662 52.15 20.83 -5.25
CA ALA A 662 51.77 19.44 -5.46
C ALA A 662 52.64 18.73 -6.52
N GLY A 663 53.61 19.42 -7.11
CA GLY A 663 54.37 18.97 -8.28
C GLY A 663 53.68 19.28 -9.61
N GLU A 664 54.22 18.76 -10.70
CA GLU A 664 53.67 18.96 -12.05
C GLU A 664 52.38 18.17 -12.25
N TRP A 665 51.26 18.88 -12.32
CA TRP A 665 49.94 18.30 -12.63
C TRP A 665 49.82 17.97 -14.14
N PRO A 666 49.44 16.73 -14.52
CA PRO A 666 49.02 16.45 -15.89
C PRO A 666 47.79 17.30 -16.24
N ILE A 667 47.87 18.07 -17.32
CA ILE A 667 46.82 19.04 -17.68
C ILE A 667 45.45 18.39 -17.96
N THR A 668 45.46 17.12 -18.39
CA THR A 668 44.27 16.27 -18.57
C THR A 668 43.59 15.96 -17.24
N VAL A 669 44.34 15.45 -16.26
CA VAL A 669 43.86 15.15 -14.90
C VAL A 669 43.38 16.42 -14.21
N ALA A 670 44.19 17.49 -14.23
CA ALA A 670 43.85 18.77 -13.62
C ALA A 670 42.56 19.37 -14.21
N ARG A 671 42.41 19.33 -15.54
CA ARG A 671 41.18 19.78 -16.21
C ARG A 671 39.98 18.93 -15.79
N ARG A 672 40.07 17.60 -15.84
CA ARG A 672 38.96 16.71 -15.49
C ARG A 672 38.50 16.88 -14.04
N LEU A 673 39.43 17.06 -13.10
CA LEU A 673 39.12 17.35 -11.70
C LEU A 673 38.48 18.74 -11.53
N VAL A 674 38.98 19.77 -12.22
CA VAL A 674 38.39 21.12 -12.18
C VAL A 674 36.98 21.15 -12.78
N ASP A 675 36.76 20.51 -13.91
CA ASP A 675 35.46 20.43 -14.57
C ASP A 675 34.43 19.72 -13.67
N LEU A 676 34.82 18.60 -13.03
CA LEU A 676 33.99 17.91 -12.04
C LEU A 676 33.74 18.80 -10.81
N GLY A 677 34.76 19.47 -10.29
CA GLY A 677 34.64 20.39 -9.15
C GLY A 677 33.67 21.54 -9.42
N LEU A 678 33.71 22.13 -10.62
CA LEU A 678 32.79 23.17 -11.06
C LEU A 678 31.35 22.66 -11.21
N GLN A 679 31.14 21.47 -11.81
CA GLN A 679 29.83 20.82 -11.93
C GLN A 679 29.23 20.48 -10.56
N CYS A 680 30.04 19.99 -9.63
CA CYS A 680 29.65 19.78 -8.24
C CYS A 680 29.25 21.09 -7.53
N CYS A 681 29.90 22.21 -7.84
CA CYS A 681 29.64 23.53 -7.27
C CYS A 681 28.47 24.31 -7.92
N GLU A 682 27.65 23.72 -8.79
CA GLU A 682 26.53 24.46 -9.39
C GLU A 682 25.47 24.91 -8.36
N LEU A 683 24.85 26.06 -8.64
CA LEU A 683 23.88 26.68 -7.72
C LEU A 683 22.56 25.91 -7.63
N ASN A 684 22.21 25.18 -8.69
CA ASN A 684 21.03 24.30 -8.77
C ASN A 684 21.44 22.85 -8.46
N SER A 685 20.88 22.23 -7.42
CA SER A 685 21.20 20.85 -7.04
C SER A 685 20.85 19.79 -8.09
N ILE A 686 19.97 20.11 -9.05
CA ILE A 686 19.60 19.22 -10.16
C ILE A 686 20.75 19.11 -11.19
N GLU A 687 21.50 20.20 -11.41
CA GLU A 687 22.60 20.27 -12.40
C GLU A 687 23.90 19.62 -11.90
N ARG A 688 24.07 19.49 -10.58
CA ARG A 688 25.20 18.78 -9.97
C ARG A 688 25.17 17.29 -10.35
N PRO A 689 26.32 16.61 -10.52
CA PRO A 689 26.36 15.18 -10.83
C PRO A 689 25.78 14.31 -9.70
N GLU A 690 25.56 13.03 -9.98
CA GLU A 690 25.38 11.99 -8.96
C GLU A 690 26.65 11.12 -8.92
N ILE A 691 27.13 10.78 -7.73
CA ILE A 691 28.35 9.99 -7.58
C ILE A 691 28.00 8.52 -7.80
N THR A 692 28.14 8.09 -9.05
CA THR A 692 27.91 6.71 -9.46
C THR A 692 29.18 5.86 -9.32
N PRO A 693 29.08 4.53 -9.18
CA PRO A 693 30.24 3.64 -9.19
C PRO A 693 31.12 3.76 -10.45
N ALA A 694 30.56 4.21 -11.57
CA ALA A 694 31.32 4.49 -12.79
C ALA A 694 32.24 5.72 -12.61
N LEU A 695 31.73 6.82 -12.07
CA LEU A 695 32.53 8.02 -11.75
C LEU A 695 33.59 7.72 -10.68
N VAL A 696 33.26 6.92 -9.66
CA VAL A 696 34.24 6.47 -8.66
C VAL A 696 35.38 5.70 -9.33
N ARG A 697 35.09 4.76 -10.23
CA ARG A 697 36.12 4.03 -11.00
C ARG A 697 36.97 4.94 -11.88
N GLU A 698 36.35 5.90 -12.55
CA GLU A 698 37.05 6.89 -13.38
C GLU A 698 38.06 7.69 -12.53
N LEU A 699 37.65 8.19 -11.36
CA LEU A 699 38.52 8.96 -10.46
C LEU A 699 39.70 8.15 -9.92
N HIS A 700 39.54 6.84 -9.68
CA HIS A 700 40.65 5.97 -9.30
C HIS A 700 41.66 5.78 -10.45
N GLN A 701 41.20 5.76 -11.70
CA GLN A 701 42.07 5.65 -12.87
C GLN A 701 42.91 6.91 -13.11
N LEU A 702 42.44 8.10 -12.72
CA LEU A 702 43.19 9.36 -12.85
C LEU A 702 44.49 9.42 -12.01
N HIS A 703 44.68 8.52 -11.04
CA HIS A 703 45.91 8.42 -10.23
C HIS A 703 46.60 7.05 -10.33
N ALA A 704 46.09 6.14 -11.16
CA ALA A 704 46.74 4.87 -11.40
C ALA A 704 48.10 5.09 -12.09
N PRO A 705 49.12 4.24 -11.85
CA PRO A 705 50.20 4.12 -12.82
C PRO A 705 49.63 3.61 -14.14
N GLU A 706 50.15 4.10 -15.26
CA GLU A 706 49.96 3.41 -16.53
C GLU A 706 50.66 2.06 -16.43
N GLU A 707 49.90 0.97 -16.33
CA GLU A 707 50.45 -0.38 -16.39
C GLU A 707 51.20 -0.53 -17.71
N ARG A 708 52.53 -0.65 -17.65
CA ARG A 708 53.32 -0.91 -18.85
C ARG A 708 52.91 -2.28 -19.38
N PRO A 709 52.36 -2.38 -20.61
CA PRO A 709 52.03 -3.68 -21.16
C PRO A 709 53.30 -4.52 -21.28
N VAL A 710 53.27 -5.75 -20.77
CA VAL A 710 54.40 -6.68 -20.88
C VAL A 710 54.73 -6.86 -22.37
N PRO A 711 55.95 -6.55 -22.83
CA PRO A 711 56.34 -6.82 -24.21
C PRO A 711 56.21 -8.32 -24.50
N SER A 712 55.53 -8.69 -25.59
CA SER A 712 55.19 -10.09 -25.87
C SER A 712 56.40 -11.02 -25.98
N PHE A 713 57.56 -10.50 -26.34
CA PHE A 713 58.83 -11.24 -26.37
C PHE A 713 59.43 -11.56 -24.98
N PHE A 714 58.84 -11.07 -23.88
CA PHE A 714 59.15 -11.52 -22.52
C PHE A 714 58.27 -12.71 -22.06
N LEU A 715 57.19 -13.01 -22.79
CA LEU A 715 56.28 -14.10 -22.46
C LEU A 715 56.75 -15.42 -23.06
N CYS A 716 56.70 -16.49 -22.26
CA CYS A 716 56.96 -17.85 -22.70
C CYS A 716 55.86 -18.28 -23.69
N PRO A 717 56.18 -18.75 -24.91
CA PRO A 717 55.16 -19.16 -25.87
C PRO A 717 54.27 -20.33 -25.38
N ILE A 718 54.79 -21.19 -24.50
CA ILE A 718 54.06 -22.34 -23.93
C ILE A 718 53.13 -21.91 -22.79
N LEU A 719 53.61 -21.08 -21.86
CA LEU A 719 52.89 -20.71 -20.62
C LEU A 719 52.07 -19.43 -20.74
N GLN A 720 52.43 -18.54 -21.67
CA GLN A 720 51.96 -17.14 -21.76
C GLN A 720 52.28 -16.27 -20.52
N GLU A 721 53.25 -16.70 -19.70
CA GLU A 721 53.77 -16.03 -18.50
C GLU A 721 55.19 -15.47 -18.75
N ILE A 722 55.64 -14.51 -17.93
CA ILE A 722 56.99 -13.91 -18.06
C ILE A 722 58.08 -14.96 -17.80
N MET A 723 59.07 -15.04 -18.69
CA MET A 723 60.17 -16.02 -18.57
C MET A 723 61.14 -15.69 -17.43
N HIS A 724 61.37 -16.66 -16.55
CA HIS A 724 62.33 -16.62 -15.45
C HIS A 724 63.63 -17.37 -15.81
N ASP A 725 63.53 -18.47 -16.58
CA ASP A 725 64.64 -19.16 -17.23
C ASP A 725 64.43 -19.19 -18.76
N PRO A 726 64.60 -18.04 -19.46
CA PRO A 726 64.49 -18.02 -20.92
C PRO A 726 65.60 -18.86 -21.57
N GLN A 727 65.21 -19.95 -22.21
CA GLN A 727 66.07 -20.93 -22.90
C GLN A 727 65.74 -20.95 -24.40
N VAL A 728 66.76 -20.87 -25.25
CA VAL A 728 66.63 -20.98 -26.71
C VAL A 728 66.64 -22.46 -27.11
N ALA A 729 65.68 -22.89 -27.92
CA ALA A 729 65.65 -24.22 -28.52
C ALA A 729 66.28 -24.23 -29.93
N ALA A 730 66.42 -25.41 -30.53
CA ALA A 730 67.04 -25.58 -31.86
C ALA A 730 66.23 -24.97 -33.03
N ASP A 731 65.01 -24.49 -32.78
CA ASP A 731 64.17 -23.73 -33.71
C ASP A 731 64.45 -22.20 -33.67
N GLY A 732 65.32 -21.74 -32.77
CA GLY A 732 65.65 -20.33 -32.55
C GLY A 732 64.65 -19.57 -31.66
N PHE A 733 63.55 -20.19 -31.23
CA PHE A 733 62.59 -19.58 -30.30
C PHE A 733 63.09 -19.70 -28.86
N THR A 734 62.75 -18.70 -28.03
CA THR A 734 63.04 -18.70 -26.59
C THR A 734 61.78 -19.07 -25.80
N TYR A 735 61.94 -19.92 -24.81
CA TYR A 735 60.86 -20.48 -23.98
C TYR A 735 61.25 -20.45 -22.50
N GLU A 736 60.28 -20.57 -21.60
CA GLU A 736 60.57 -20.89 -20.19
C GLU A 736 61.20 -22.28 -20.10
N GLY A 737 62.35 -22.36 -19.46
CA GLY A 737 63.21 -23.53 -19.46
C GLY A 737 62.55 -24.75 -18.85
N GLU A 738 61.79 -24.60 -17.77
CA GLU A 738 61.06 -25.73 -17.17
C GLU A 738 59.92 -26.23 -18.07
N ALA A 739 59.16 -25.33 -18.69
CA ALA A 739 58.10 -25.67 -19.62
C ALA A 739 58.64 -26.42 -20.85
N LEU A 740 59.77 -25.97 -21.40
CA LEU A 740 60.41 -26.62 -22.55
C LEU A 740 61.06 -27.96 -22.16
N ARG A 741 61.71 -28.05 -20.99
CA ARG A 741 62.23 -29.33 -20.46
C ARG A 741 61.09 -30.35 -20.29
N GLY A 742 59.96 -29.93 -19.74
CA GLY A 742 58.76 -30.77 -19.62
C GLY A 742 58.15 -31.17 -20.98
N TRP A 743 58.12 -30.28 -21.97
CA TRP A 743 57.66 -30.61 -23.33
C TRP A 743 58.52 -31.70 -23.98
N LEU A 744 59.85 -31.56 -23.94
CA LEU A 744 60.78 -32.52 -24.53
C LEU A 744 60.76 -33.88 -23.81
N GLN A 745 60.59 -33.89 -22.48
CA GLN A 745 60.49 -35.12 -21.67
C GLN A 745 59.25 -35.96 -22.02
N ASN A 746 58.17 -35.37 -22.55
CA ASN A 746 56.97 -36.07 -23.01
C ASN A 746 57.13 -36.68 -24.42
N CYS A 747 58.33 -37.16 -24.76
CA CYS A 747 58.70 -37.76 -26.04
C CYS A 747 58.42 -36.91 -27.30
N ARG A 748 58.40 -35.58 -27.17
CA ARG A 748 58.20 -34.64 -28.29
C ARG A 748 59.54 -34.06 -28.74
N GLU A 749 60.13 -34.65 -29.77
CA GLU A 749 61.29 -34.07 -30.47
C GLU A 749 60.91 -32.86 -31.36
N THR A 750 59.73 -32.26 -31.19
CA THR A 750 59.21 -31.18 -32.03
C THR A 750 59.19 -29.82 -31.32
N SER A 751 59.41 -28.76 -32.08
CA SER A 751 59.26 -27.36 -31.69
C SER A 751 57.84 -27.08 -31.17
N PRO A 752 57.66 -26.52 -29.96
CA PRO A 752 56.35 -26.09 -29.48
C PRO A 752 55.69 -25.02 -30.37
N MET A 753 56.48 -24.14 -31.01
CA MET A 753 55.97 -23.05 -31.86
C MET A 753 55.65 -23.46 -33.30
N THR A 754 56.41 -24.39 -33.89
CA THR A 754 56.29 -24.74 -35.32
C THR A 754 55.84 -26.18 -35.57
N ASN A 755 55.83 -27.02 -34.53
CA ASN A 755 55.61 -28.47 -34.58
C ASN A 755 56.56 -29.25 -35.52
N LEU A 756 57.63 -28.62 -36.02
CA LEU A 756 58.68 -29.26 -36.80
C LEU A 756 59.68 -29.98 -35.88
N LYS A 757 60.32 -31.06 -36.35
CA LYS A 757 61.35 -31.76 -35.57
C LYS A 757 62.58 -30.87 -35.35
N LEU A 758 63.02 -30.79 -34.10
CA LEU A 758 64.22 -30.05 -33.68
C LEU A 758 65.49 -30.78 -34.16
N SER A 759 66.50 -30.02 -34.57
CA SER A 759 67.80 -30.57 -35.02
C SER A 759 68.67 -31.07 -33.86
N HIS A 760 68.48 -30.52 -32.65
CA HIS A 760 69.05 -31.01 -31.40
C HIS A 760 68.14 -30.71 -30.21
N LEU A 761 68.34 -31.43 -29.10
CA LEU A 761 67.61 -31.24 -27.84
C LEU A 761 68.37 -30.39 -26.81
N HIS A 762 69.58 -29.91 -27.16
CA HIS A 762 70.32 -28.96 -26.32
C HIS A 762 69.61 -27.62 -26.24
N LEU A 763 69.56 -27.05 -25.04
CA LEU A 763 68.98 -25.75 -24.73
C LEU A 763 70.09 -24.74 -24.42
N THR A 764 69.96 -23.52 -24.93
CA THR A 764 70.96 -22.45 -24.76
C THR A 764 70.38 -21.31 -23.92
N PRO A 765 70.94 -20.97 -22.74
CA PRO A 765 70.38 -19.91 -21.89
C PRO A 765 70.43 -18.52 -22.55
N ASN A 766 69.27 -17.86 -22.65
CA ASN A 766 69.16 -16.51 -23.22
C ASN A 766 69.43 -15.45 -22.15
N HIS A 767 70.69 -15.30 -21.75
CA HIS A 767 71.12 -14.33 -20.74
C HIS A 767 70.77 -12.89 -21.10
N ALA A 768 70.76 -12.52 -22.38
CA ALA A 768 70.39 -11.19 -22.84
C ALA A 768 68.91 -10.90 -22.57
N LEU A 769 68.01 -11.84 -22.90
CA LEU A 769 66.58 -11.69 -22.63
C LEU A 769 66.29 -11.70 -21.12
N ARG A 770 66.97 -12.56 -20.35
CA ARG A 770 66.88 -12.58 -18.88
C ARG A 770 67.24 -11.21 -18.27
N HIS A 771 68.31 -10.57 -18.73
CA HIS A 771 68.67 -9.23 -18.28
C HIS A 771 67.68 -8.15 -18.73
N ALA A 772 67.14 -8.23 -19.95
CA ALA A 772 66.12 -7.29 -20.42
C ALA A 772 64.80 -7.39 -19.61
N ILE A 773 64.38 -8.61 -19.25
CA ILE A 773 63.24 -8.86 -18.35
C ILE A 773 63.51 -8.28 -16.97
N GLN A 774 64.70 -8.53 -16.40
CA GLN A 774 65.09 -7.98 -15.08
C GLN A 774 65.14 -6.45 -15.07
N ASP A 775 65.73 -5.82 -16.08
CA ASP A 775 65.80 -4.36 -16.21
C ASP A 775 64.41 -3.71 -16.36
N TRP A 776 63.49 -4.37 -17.09
CA TRP A 776 62.09 -3.94 -17.19
C TRP A 776 61.32 -4.08 -15.87
N LEU A 777 61.50 -5.20 -15.15
CA LEU A 777 60.90 -5.42 -13.83
C LEU A 777 61.43 -4.41 -12.80
N CYS A 778 62.73 -4.10 -12.79
CA CYS A 778 63.34 -3.13 -11.87
C CYS A 778 63.00 -1.66 -12.16
N LYS A 779 62.36 -1.35 -13.30
CA LYS A 779 61.98 0.01 -13.70
C LYS A 779 60.50 0.32 -13.53
N SER A 780 59.69 -0.64 -13.09
CA SER A 780 58.22 -0.59 -13.10
C SER A 780 57.63 -0.30 -11.73
#